data_AF-A0A818QH82-F1
#
_entry.id   AF-A0A818QH82-F1
#
_cell.length_a   1.000
_cell.length_b   1.000
_cell.length_c   1.000
_cell.angle_alpha   90.00
_cell.angle_beta   90.00
_cell.angle_gamma   90.00
#
_symmetry.space_group_name_H-M   'P 1'
#
loop_
_entity.id
_entity.type
_entity.pdbx_description
1 polymer ?
#
loop_
_entity_poly.entity_id
_entity_poly.type
_entity_poly.pdbx_seq_one_letter_code
_entity_poly.pdbx_strand_id
1 'polypeptide(L)'
;MNSLLIQYSLLIYRLRREHLLATVTDIKLFFDNVVSYIKDFTYTSETNDSLDILTLISDNLATINTLRLFNHPVLINHPIFIYIGRTLEMLLIKSNYIKSIPMKKYEEDCFYSISYFVTQICLYENEITQSFYGSISDEIIPVTDKINIRDGTINDDSRRSNVITDKPNLKVIGLLPNAPKSRPSEDELCTITKVIHRKHFSNQFIAPTVEKIIESPVPSIPLEDLPLKQYRDIFLTEAFLNKFVRAIDDLSENEYSPYHVKYKVIDRLVRLCSKLNIDNPLFNSIVKCLCSKFYPQIFTTIQSEQFRFSPKQLFFIYRCSQFIIQHKFQEQEQVPHLLCETMINVTKPIIEQILTTNDKENINDIKTAQMTALSHHIKMLNHFAMIRSIRKELLSLPIIDQILSKLEDQSLFDNNGSIANAKHEVIGQSLTLLYNLGVEDEIRSKLKHRNIFSICSKLRLIKDKTIHFMSHFLIIMLDLKTFNDVHEPHLLSKTCVEYIDKCVKEPRLSYEGIKLHRLLKHIEIFVRNDAFTESLAEEKEGILVMTKCVCVINTEEKHLDNQRKEILKRIQQSAVCIIWKLSFYGPTTSKKLKSNDLFIEQLLILLNGTSQKSKQNADAIIWRLGSEAAIRYEQTEKEKHKQRFKKDTTDEDQLNLTDEWDETIPYDVLISYSNIINDVILANKIYNRLSSKGYRVYSEKQGKHRLELIEKAVSKKKPILACLSSTYRASKICMAEIEYANTHSSPIIPVLVEAKYKMQGWLKHVIGGKNPIDLTQKNFNEELLKVFDEIEKTKSLD
;
A
#
# COMPACT_ATOMS: atom_id res chain seq x y z
N MET A 1 13.87 -42.12 23.13
CA MET A 1 12.63 -41.33 23.26
C MET A 1 12.52 -40.53 24.56
N ASN A 2 12.39 -41.14 25.75
CA ASN A 2 12.15 -40.41 27.01
C ASN A 2 13.18 -39.30 27.31
N SER A 3 14.47 -39.55 27.09
CA SER A 3 15.52 -38.53 27.24
C SER A 3 15.31 -37.33 26.31
N LEU A 4 14.90 -37.59 25.06
CA LEU A 4 14.65 -36.56 24.05
C LEU A 4 13.39 -35.75 24.37
N LEU A 5 12.35 -36.39 24.91
CA LEU A 5 11.15 -35.71 25.41
C LEU A 5 11.47 -34.81 26.61
N ILE A 6 12.35 -35.22 27.52
CA ILE A 6 12.80 -34.39 28.64
C ILE A 6 13.58 -33.16 28.13
N GLN A 7 14.56 -33.38 27.24
CA GLN A 7 15.31 -32.28 26.62
C GLN A 7 14.39 -31.30 25.90
N TYR A 8 13.41 -31.83 25.18
CA TYR A 8 12.39 -31.05 24.49
C TYR A 8 11.53 -30.22 25.47
N SER A 9 11.00 -30.83 26.54
CA SER A 9 10.19 -30.12 27.53
C SER A 9 10.97 -28.98 28.19
N LEU A 10 12.26 -29.19 28.48
CA LEU A 10 13.16 -28.15 29.00
C LEU A 10 13.39 -27.03 27.99
N LEU A 11 13.60 -27.36 26.71
CA LEU A 11 13.78 -26.37 25.65
C LEU A 11 12.52 -25.51 25.46
N ILE A 12 11.33 -26.13 25.36
CA ILE A 12 10.06 -25.41 25.23
C ILE A 12 9.77 -24.56 26.46
N TYR A 13 10.07 -25.07 27.66
CA TYR A 13 9.93 -24.29 28.89
C TYR A 13 10.78 -23.02 28.86
N ARG A 14 12.03 -23.10 28.38
CA ARG A 14 12.91 -21.94 28.20
C ARG A 14 12.37 -20.98 27.13
N LEU A 15 12.03 -21.50 25.95
CA LEU A 15 11.51 -20.70 24.83
C LEU A 15 10.22 -19.93 25.16
N ARG A 16 9.39 -20.43 26.08
CA ARG A 16 8.13 -19.80 26.48
C ARG A 16 8.28 -18.76 27.60
N ARG A 17 9.36 -18.78 28.38
CA ARG A 17 9.58 -17.79 29.45
C ARG A 17 10.47 -16.66 28.94
N GLU A 18 9.92 -15.45 28.89
CA GLU A 18 10.63 -14.24 28.42
C GLU A 18 11.94 -13.96 29.17
N HIS A 19 12.13 -14.51 30.37
CA HIS A 19 13.31 -14.29 31.21
C HIS A 19 14.42 -15.36 31.08
N LEU A 20 14.23 -16.43 30.31
CA LEU A 20 15.25 -17.46 30.08
C LEU A 20 15.55 -17.53 28.58
N LEU A 21 16.59 -16.80 28.15
CA LEU A 21 17.02 -16.76 26.76
C LEU A 21 17.53 -18.14 26.33
N ALA A 22 16.68 -18.93 25.68
CA ALA A 22 17.14 -20.08 24.91
C ALA A 22 18.06 -19.56 23.80
N THR A 23 19.28 -20.06 23.76
CA THR A 23 20.28 -19.64 22.78
C THR A 23 20.12 -20.42 21.48
N VAL A 24 20.68 -19.88 20.39
CA VAL A 24 20.83 -20.60 19.12
C VAL A 24 21.55 -21.95 19.34
N THR A 25 22.51 -21.98 20.26
CA THR A 25 23.26 -23.20 20.63
C THR A 25 22.37 -24.25 21.28
N ASP A 26 21.45 -23.85 22.17
CA ASP A 26 20.49 -24.78 22.79
C ASP A 26 19.58 -25.43 21.75
N ILE A 27 19.07 -24.64 20.80
CA ILE A 27 18.22 -25.14 19.71
C ILE A 27 19.01 -26.07 18.80
N LYS A 28 20.24 -25.68 18.44
CA LYS A 28 21.11 -26.50 17.60
C LYS A 28 21.39 -27.84 18.26
N LEU A 29 21.79 -27.86 19.53
CA LEU A 29 22.07 -29.09 20.27
C LEU A 29 20.83 -29.99 20.34
N PHE A 30 19.66 -29.40 20.59
CA PHE A 30 18.40 -30.14 20.54
C PHE A 30 18.15 -30.75 19.15
N PHE A 31 18.33 -29.98 18.08
CA PHE A 31 18.17 -30.50 16.72
C PHE A 31 19.20 -31.55 16.35
N ASP A 32 20.45 -31.43 16.80
CA ASP A 32 21.49 -32.45 16.62
C ASP A 32 21.05 -33.78 17.27
N ASN A 33 20.51 -33.73 18.49
CA ASN A 33 19.98 -34.90 19.20
C ASN A 33 18.77 -35.51 18.48
N VAL A 34 17.86 -34.69 17.95
CA VAL A 34 16.72 -35.14 17.15
C VAL A 34 17.19 -35.82 15.86
N VAL A 35 18.14 -35.21 15.15
CA VAL A 35 18.67 -35.77 13.90
C VAL A 35 19.40 -37.08 14.17
N SER A 36 20.18 -37.18 15.25
CA SER A 36 20.81 -38.44 15.66
C SER A 36 19.75 -39.52 15.91
N TYR A 37 18.68 -39.18 16.65
CA TYR A 37 17.60 -40.12 16.94
C TYR A 37 16.85 -40.57 15.68
N ILE A 38 16.58 -39.66 14.75
CA ILE A 38 15.84 -39.96 13.51
C ILE A 38 16.72 -40.76 12.52
N LYS A 39 18.04 -40.51 12.47
CA LYS A 39 18.96 -41.25 11.59
C LYS A 39 18.98 -42.75 11.86
N ASP A 40 18.85 -43.13 13.13
CA ASP A 40 18.87 -44.53 13.56
C ASP A 40 17.55 -45.25 13.23
N PHE A 41 16.49 -44.52 12.88
CA PHE A 41 15.24 -45.07 12.38
C PHE A 41 15.31 -45.26 10.86
N THR A 42 15.71 -46.45 10.43
CA THR A 42 15.36 -46.91 9.08
C THR A 42 13.85 -47.03 8.98
N TYR A 43 13.25 -46.44 7.94
CA TYR A 43 11.79 -46.38 7.66
C TYR A 43 11.05 -47.73 7.64
N THR A 44 11.74 -48.84 7.87
CA THR A 44 11.26 -50.21 7.85
C THR A 44 10.70 -50.70 9.19
N SER A 45 10.85 -49.97 10.30
CA SER A 45 10.25 -50.35 11.58
C SER A 45 8.89 -49.69 11.80
N GLU A 46 7.90 -50.47 12.24
CA GLU A 46 6.50 -50.07 12.53
C GLU A 46 6.34 -49.00 13.63
N THR A 47 7.44 -48.46 14.13
CA THR A 47 7.51 -47.57 15.28
C THR A 47 7.29 -46.12 14.85
N ASN A 48 6.14 -45.56 15.24
CA ASN A 48 5.64 -44.23 14.85
C ASN A 48 6.39 -43.04 15.50
N ASP A 49 7.33 -43.32 16.39
CA ASP A 49 8.00 -42.36 17.26
C ASP A 49 8.63 -41.16 16.51
N SER A 50 9.15 -41.39 15.30
CA SER A 50 9.78 -40.32 14.51
C SER A 50 8.76 -39.27 14.06
N LEU A 51 7.54 -39.69 13.69
CA LEU A 51 6.49 -38.76 13.27
C LEU A 51 5.94 -37.99 14.47
N ASP A 52 5.76 -38.65 15.62
CA ASP A 52 5.30 -37.99 16.85
C ASP A 52 6.30 -36.91 17.32
N ILE A 53 7.60 -37.19 17.23
CA ILE A 53 8.65 -36.20 17.53
C ILE A 53 8.58 -35.02 16.55
N LEU A 54 8.44 -35.28 15.25
CA LEU A 54 8.34 -34.21 14.26
C LEU A 54 7.06 -33.37 14.42
N THR A 55 5.93 -33.99 14.77
CA THR A 55 4.67 -33.32 15.12
C THR A 55 4.89 -32.38 16.29
N LEU A 56 5.47 -32.91 17.37
CA LEU A 56 5.73 -32.19 18.62
C LEU A 56 6.67 -30.98 18.41
N ILE A 57 7.74 -31.17 17.64
CA ILE A 57 8.68 -30.11 17.26
C ILE A 57 7.98 -29.03 16.45
N SER A 58 7.25 -29.42 15.41
CA SER A 58 6.59 -28.49 14.48
C SER A 58 5.50 -27.66 15.16
N ASP A 59 4.71 -28.25 16.06
CA ASP A 59 3.64 -27.55 16.77
C ASP A 59 4.14 -26.46 17.70
N ASN A 60 5.28 -26.70 18.37
CA ASN A 60 5.74 -25.81 19.44
C ASN A 60 6.78 -24.80 18.97
N LEU A 61 7.47 -25.06 17.86
CA LEU A 61 8.42 -24.11 17.28
C LEU A 61 7.76 -23.13 16.30
N ALA A 62 6.51 -23.36 15.90
CA ALA A 62 5.75 -22.49 15.01
C ALA A 62 5.21 -21.19 15.66
N THR A 63 5.86 -20.67 16.70
CA THR A 63 5.49 -19.40 17.37
C THR A 63 6.41 -18.25 16.96
N ILE A 64 5.91 -17.02 16.93
CA ILE A 64 6.68 -15.82 16.50
C ILE A 64 8.01 -15.69 17.26
N ASN A 65 8.01 -15.96 18.56
CA ASN A 65 9.21 -15.84 19.41
C ASN A 65 10.29 -16.87 19.02
N THR A 66 9.90 -18.08 18.67
CA THR A 66 10.85 -19.12 18.19
C THR A 66 11.35 -18.85 16.78
N LEU A 67 10.49 -18.31 15.90
CA LEU A 67 10.87 -18.06 14.50
C LEU A 67 12.00 -17.03 14.36
N ARG A 68 12.11 -16.06 15.29
CA ARG A 68 13.24 -15.10 15.37
C ARG A 68 14.60 -15.78 15.41
N LEU A 69 14.71 -16.89 16.13
CA LEU A 69 15.97 -17.60 16.33
C LEU A 69 16.40 -18.34 15.07
N PHE A 70 15.46 -18.70 14.19
CA PHE A 70 15.75 -19.45 12.96
C PHE A 70 16.41 -18.62 11.86
N ASN A 71 16.47 -17.29 11.99
CA ASN A 71 17.25 -16.46 11.06
C ASN A 71 18.77 -16.60 11.27
N HIS A 72 19.22 -17.36 12.27
CA HIS A 72 20.65 -17.57 12.50
C HIS A 72 21.23 -18.57 11.48
N PRO A 73 22.35 -18.27 10.77
CA PRO A 73 22.90 -19.11 9.70
C PRO A 73 23.16 -20.58 10.09
N VAL A 74 23.54 -20.81 11.35
CA VAL A 74 23.77 -22.13 11.92
C VAL A 74 22.50 -22.98 11.98
N LEU A 75 21.35 -22.36 12.23
CA LEU A 75 20.07 -23.07 12.26
C LEU A 75 19.52 -23.25 10.85
N ILE A 76 19.61 -22.24 9.97
CA ILE A 76 19.06 -22.35 8.61
C ILE A 76 19.58 -23.57 7.86
N ASN A 77 20.88 -23.85 7.96
CA ASN A 77 21.51 -24.98 7.29
C ASN A 77 21.43 -26.30 8.08
N HIS A 78 20.64 -26.34 9.16
CA HIS A 78 20.56 -27.52 10.02
C HIS A 78 19.85 -28.69 9.29
N PRO A 79 20.40 -29.92 9.33
CA PRO A 79 19.82 -31.08 8.62
C PRO A 79 18.38 -31.42 8.98
N ILE A 80 17.90 -30.99 10.16
CA ILE A 80 16.51 -31.22 10.61
C ILE A 80 15.49 -30.67 9.61
N PHE A 81 15.78 -29.54 8.95
CA PHE A 81 14.86 -28.93 8.00
C PHE A 81 14.75 -29.75 6.71
N ILE A 82 15.83 -30.42 6.31
CA ILE A 82 15.82 -31.38 5.20
C ILE A 82 14.94 -32.59 5.57
N TYR A 83 15.04 -33.10 6.80
CA TYR A 83 14.18 -34.18 7.28
C TYR A 83 12.70 -33.76 7.28
N ILE A 84 12.38 -32.59 7.83
CA ILE A 84 11.02 -32.04 7.83
C ILE A 84 10.49 -31.90 6.40
N GLY A 85 11.29 -31.38 5.47
CA GLY A 85 10.92 -31.24 4.06
C GLY A 85 10.63 -32.59 3.38
N ARG A 86 11.51 -33.58 3.58
CA ARG A 86 11.31 -34.95 3.04
C ARG A 86 10.08 -35.64 3.65
N THR A 87 9.86 -35.47 4.95
CA THR A 87 8.67 -36.01 5.62
C THR A 87 7.39 -35.36 5.08
N LEU A 88 7.38 -34.03 4.89
CA LEU A 88 6.26 -33.32 4.26
C LEU A 88 5.97 -33.84 2.85
N GLU A 89 7.01 -34.01 2.04
CA GLU A 89 6.93 -34.54 0.67
C GLU A 89 6.35 -35.96 0.63
N MET A 90 6.80 -36.83 1.53
CA MET A 90 6.34 -38.21 1.62
C MET A 90 4.89 -38.32 2.12
N LEU A 91 4.51 -37.54 3.14
CA LEU A 91 3.12 -37.46 3.62
C LEU A 91 2.19 -36.90 2.54
N LEU A 92 2.66 -35.93 1.74
CA LEU A 92 1.93 -35.42 0.59
C LEU A 92 1.69 -36.51 -0.45
N ILE A 93 2.71 -37.30 -0.82
CA ILE A 93 2.55 -38.46 -1.73
C ILE A 93 1.55 -39.47 -1.17
N LYS A 94 1.68 -39.82 0.11
CA LYS A 94 0.78 -40.78 0.76
C LYS A 94 -0.67 -40.30 0.75
N SER A 95 -0.89 -39.00 0.94
CA SER A 95 -2.22 -38.38 0.89
C SER A 95 -2.88 -38.41 -0.51
N ASN A 96 -2.11 -38.68 -1.56
CA ASN A 96 -2.59 -38.78 -2.95
C ASN A 96 -2.84 -40.22 -3.42
N TYR A 97 -2.30 -41.23 -2.73
CA TYR A 97 -2.53 -42.63 -3.11
C TYR A 97 -3.95 -43.07 -2.71
N ILE A 98 -4.90 -42.78 -3.60
CA ILE A 98 -6.36 -42.83 -3.38
C ILE A 98 -6.93 -44.25 -3.24
N LYS A 99 -6.14 -45.33 -3.36
CA LYS A 99 -6.71 -46.69 -3.47
C LYS A 99 -6.18 -47.79 -2.54
N SER A 100 -5.15 -47.59 -1.71
CA SER A 100 -4.62 -48.74 -0.94
C SER A 100 -4.32 -48.53 0.54
N ILE A 101 -3.94 -47.33 1.00
CA ILE A 101 -3.52 -47.17 2.40
C ILE A 101 -4.01 -45.83 2.98
N PRO A 102 -5.02 -45.83 3.87
CA PRO A 102 -5.43 -44.62 4.56
C PRO A 102 -4.28 -44.06 5.42
N MET A 103 -4.17 -42.73 5.50
CA MET A 103 -3.27 -42.12 6.48
C MET A 103 -3.77 -42.47 7.88
N LYS A 104 -2.87 -42.94 8.73
CA LYS A 104 -3.17 -43.14 10.15
C LYS A 104 -3.20 -41.77 10.83
N LYS A 105 -3.94 -41.65 11.95
CA LYS A 105 -4.18 -40.37 12.62
C LYS A 105 -2.89 -39.59 12.97
N TYR A 106 -1.85 -40.27 13.47
CA TYR A 106 -0.56 -39.62 13.77
C TYR A 106 0.16 -39.09 12.52
N GLU A 107 -0.04 -39.70 11.35
CA GLU A 107 0.49 -39.21 10.08
C GLU A 107 -0.26 -37.95 9.65
N GLU A 108 -1.57 -37.90 9.87
CA GLU A 108 -2.38 -36.71 9.61
C GLU A 108 -1.97 -35.56 10.53
N ASP A 109 -1.83 -35.83 11.83
CA ASP A 109 -1.39 -34.84 12.83
C ASP A 109 0.01 -34.32 12.45
N CYS A 110 0.94 -35.21 12.09
CA CYS A 110 2.28 -34.83 11.63
C CYS A 110 2.23 -33.98 10.34
N PHE A 111 1.41 -34.37 9.36
CA PHE A 111 1.26 -33.63 8.11
C PHE A 111 0.70 -32.23 8.35
N TYR A 112 -0.28 -32.12 9.26
CA TYR A 112 -0.84 -30.86 9.67
C TYR A 112 0.19 -29.98 10.40
N SER A 113 0.94 -30.51 11.36
CA SER A 113 1.92 -29.76 12.14
C SER A 113 3.10 -29.30 11.30
N ILE A 114 3.68 -30.18 10.48
CA ILE A 114 4.79 -29.83 9.59
C ILE A 114 4.36 -28.76 8.58
N SER A 115 3.20 -28.92 7.93
CA SER A 115 2.73 -27.91 6.97
C SER A 115 2.50 -26.55 7.62
N TYR A 116 2.02 -26.52 8.86
CA TYR A 116 1.87 -25.28 9.63
C TYR A 116 3.24 -24.64 9.88
N PHE A 117 4.19 -25.41 10.41
CA PHE A 117 5.53 -24.95 10.71
C PHE A 117 6.27 -24.41 9.49
N VAL A 118 6.27 -25.17 8.38
CA VAL A 118 6.86 -24.75 7.10
C VAL A 118 6.20 -23.47 6.57
N THR A 119 4.89 -23.34 6.72
CA THR A 119 4.20 -22.10 6.33
C THR A 119 4.65 -20.94 7.20
N GLN A 120 4.72 -21.10 8.52
CA GLN A 120 5.13 -20.02 9.42
C GLN A 120 6.58 -19.58 9.17
N ILE A 121 7.52 -20.52 9.03
CA ILE A 121 8.94 -20.18 8.87
C ILE A 121 9.20 -19.43 7.55
N CYS A 122 8.62 -19.88 6.44
CA CYS A 122 8.78 -19.23 5.15
C CYS A 122 8.02 -17.88 5.05
N LEU A 123 6.95 -17.68 5.82
CA LEU A 123 6.22 -16.41 5.83
C LEU A 123 6.84 -15.37 6.77
N TYR A 124 7.46 -15.81 7.86
CA TYR A 124 8.12 -14.94 8.83
C TYR A 124 9.26 -14.13 8.18
N GLU A 125 10.05 -14.75 7.31
CA GLU A 125 11.13 -14.08 6.57
C GLU A 125 10.62 -12.92 5.68
N ASN A 126 9.44 -13.07 5.09
CA ASN A 126 8.83 -12.04 4.24
C ASN A 126 8.37 -10.82 5.05
N GLU A 127 7.87 -11.01 6.28
CA GLU A 127 7.42 -9.90 7.14
C GLU A 127 8.59 -9.09 7.72
N ILE A 128 9.71 -9.73 8.05
CA ILE A 128 10.94 -9.02 8.46
C ILE A 128 11.45 -8.17 7.31
N THR A 129 11.55 -8.73 6.11
CA THR A 129 12.02 -8.00 4.94
C THR A 129 11.17 -6.75 4.69
N GLN A 130 9.84 -6.87 4.73
CA GLN A 130 8.94 -5.73 4.50
C GLN A 130 9.00 -4.66 5.61
N SER A 131 9.14 -5.06 6.88
CA SER A 131 9.27 -4.10 7.99
C SER A 131 10.61 -3.37 8.02
N PHE A 132 11.69 -4.03 7.58
CA PHE A 132 13.02 -3.42 7.50
C PHE A 132 13.11 -2.36 6.40
N TYR A 133 12.54 -2.61 5.21
CA TYR A 133 12.50 -1.61 4.14
C TYR A 133 11.45 -0.51 4.37
N GLY A 134 10.45 -0.74 5.22
CA GLY A 134 9.43 0.26 5.57
C GLY A 134 9.85 1.25 6.65
N SER A 135 10.93 0.99 7.39
CA SER A 135 11.38 1.81 8.53
C SER A 135 12.62 2.66 8.26
N ILE A 136 13.30 2.50 7.11
CA ILE A 136 14.48 3.30 6.75
C ILE A 136 14.09 4.71 6.22
N SER A 137 12.80 5.05 6.07
CA SER A 137 12.38 6.37 5.59
C SER A 137 12.02 7.40 6.66
N ASP A 138 12.03 7.07 7.95
CA ASP A 138 11.67 8.02 9.01
C ASP A 138 12.64 7.92 10.21
N GLU A 139 13.16 9.10 10.60
CA GLU A 139 13.87 9.43 11.86
C GLU A 139 15.37 9.10 11.98
N ILE A 140 16.21 10.02 11.47
CA ILE A 140 17.43 10.45 12.17
C ILE A 140 17.13 11.79 12.83
N ILE A 141 16.86 11.80 14.14
CA ILE A 141 16.95 12.98 14.99
C ILE A 141 17.73 12.58 16.25
N PRO A 142 18.85 13.25 16.60
CA PRO A 142 19.57 12.99 17.82
C PRO A 142 18.84 13.66 19.00
N VAL A 143 18.46 12.87 20.00
CA VAL A 143 17.96 13.37 21.29
C VAL A 143 19.16 13.76 22.14
N THR A 144 19.35 15.07 22.37
CA THR A 144 20.20 15.59 23.44
C THR A 144 19.36 15.92 24.67
N ASP A 145 19.87 15.50 25.82
CA ASP A 145 19.32 15.62 27.17
C ASP A 145 18.78 17.01 27.56
N LYS A 146 17.72 17.01 28.39
CA LYS A 146 17.76 17.55 29.76
C LYS A 146 16.43 17.31 30.50
N ILE A 147 16.52 16.41 31.48
CA ILE A 147 15.55 16.21 32.56
C ILE A 147 15.63 17.43 33.49
N ASN A 148 14.51 18.08 33.76
CA ASN A 148 14.37 18.97 34.91
C ASN A 148 13.11 18.59 35.69
N ILE A 149 13.35 18.01 36.86
CA ILE A 149 12.40 17.77 37.93
C ILE A 149 12.21 19.10 38.67
N ARG A 150 10.95 19.53 38.87
CA ARG A 150 10.60 20.40 39.99
C ARG A 150 9.20 20.09 40.51
N ASP A 151 9.19 19.71 41.78
CA ASP A 151 8.06 19.63 42.69
C ASP A 151 7.35 20.98 42.86
N GLY A 152 6.05 20.93 43.17
CA GLY A 152 5.24 22.12 43.43
C GLY A 152 3.82 21.78 43.85
N THR A 153 3.71 21.39 45.11
CA THR A 153 2.54 21.17 45.97
C THR A 153 1.42 22.25 45.99
N ILE A 154 0.17 21.77 46.20
CA ILE A 154 -0.84 22.20 47.19
C ILE A 154 -2.07 23.07 46.77
N ASN A 155 -3.24 22.55 47.23
CA ASN A 155 -4.57 23.11 47.55
C ASN A 155 -5.63 23.24 46.43
N ASP A 156 -6.66 22.39 46.46
CA ASP A 156 -7.97 22.53 47.19
C ASP A 156 -8.88 23.53 46.46
N ASP A 157 -10.14 23.28 46.12
CA ASP A 157 -11.13 22.47 46.82
C ASP A 157 -12.39 22.23 45.95
N SER A 158 -13.13 21.20 46.32
CA SER A 158 -14.59 21.05 46.20
C SER A 158 -15.25 20.50 44.91
N ARG A 159 -15.78 19.28 45.08
CA ARG A 159 -17.14 18.78 44.77
C ARG A 159 -17.19 17.42 44.05
N ARG A 160 -17.35 16.42 44.92
CA ARG A 160 -17.84 15.06 44.72
C ARG A 160 -19.02 14.95 43.75
N SER A 161 -18.94 13.99 42.83
CA SER A 161 -19.97 12.96 42.66
C SER A 161 -19.37 11.71 42.02
N ASN A 162 -19.43 10.61 42.76
CA ASN A 162 -19.02 9.26 42.38
C ASN A 162 -19.78 8.76 41.15
N VAL A 163 -19.07 8.25 40.13
CA VAL A 163 -19.45 7.00 39.44
C VAL A 163 -18.17 6.28 39.05
N ILE A 164 -18.04 5.06 39.59
CA ILE A 164 -17.06 4.06 39.23
C ILE A 164 -17.35 3.60 37.80
N THR A 165 -16.39 3.76 36.87
CA THR A 165 -16.28 2.88 35.71
C THR A 165 -14.82 2.56 35.43
N ASP A 166 -14.56 1.25 35.52
CA ASP A 166 -13.29 0.61 35.19
C ASP A 166 -12.82 0.97 33.78
N LYS A 167 -11.56 1.38 33.68
CA LYS A 167 -10.83 1.37 32.41
C LYS A 167 -10.54 -0.08 32.03
N PRO A 168 -10.95 -0.59 30.85
CA PRO A 168 -10.37 -1.81 30.34
C PRO A 168 -9.03 -1.49 29.68
N ASN A 169 -7.99 -2.17 30.14
CA ASN A 169 -6.71 -2.30 29.47
C ASN A 169 -6.93 -2.64 27.99
N LEU A 170 -6.28 -1.89 27.09
CA LEU A 170 -6.13 -2.26 25.69
C LEU A 170 -5.43 -3.63 25.62
N LYS A 171 -6.20 -4.69 25.39
CA LYS A 171 -5.69 -5.93 24.82
C LYS A 171 -5.38 -5.66 23.35
N VAL A 172 -4.11 -5.76 22.98
CA VAL A 172 -3.71 -5.99 21.59
C VAL A 172 -4.28 -7.34 21.18
N ILE A 173 -5.42 -7.34 20.47
CA ILE A 173 -6.03 -8.54 19.91
C ILE A 173 -5.28 -8.86 18.61
N GLY A 174 -4.24 -9.68 18.72
CA GLY A 174 -3.67 -10.41 17.59
C GLY A 174 -4.55 -11.60 17.26
N LEU A 175 -5.18 -11.60 16.09
CA LEU A 175 -5.93 -12.73 15.54
C LEU A 175 -4.94 -13.85 15.12
N LEU A 176 -4.56 -14.72 16.05
CA LEU A 176 -3.96 -16.02 15.76
C LEU A 176 -5.05 -17.11 15.86
N PRO A 177 -5.17 -18.04 14.89
CA PRO A 177 -6.10 -19.15 15.01
C PRO A 177 -5.67 -20.08 16.15
N ASN A 178 -6.62 -20.51 16.98
CA ASN A 178 -6.41 -21.39 18.13
C ASN A 178 -5.65 -22.68 17.74
N ALA A 179 -4.54 -22.94 18.43
CA ALA A 179 -3.82 -24.21 18.43
C ALA A 179 -4.70 -25.38 18.93
N PRO A 180 -4.40 -26.65 18.58
CA PRO A 180 -5.27 -27.80 18.85
C PRO A 180 -5.54 -28.05 20.34
N LYS A 181 -6.73 -28.60 20.63
CA LYS A 181 -7.25 -28.95 21.97
C LYS A 181 -6.68 -30.26 22.56
N SER A 182 -5.58 -30.79 22.02
CA SER A 182 -4.88 -31.97 22.57
C SER A 182 -3.76 -31.60 23.54
N ARG A 183 -3.85 -30.44 24.20
CA ARG A 183 -2.85 -30.01 25.19
C ARG A 183 -2.98 -30.86 26.45
N PRO A 184 -1.89 -31.49 26.92
CA PRO A 184 -1.88 -31.94 28.29
C PRO A 184 -2.01 -30.71 29.20
N SER A 185 -2.78 -30.83 30.28
CA SER A 185 -2.91 -29.73 31.25
C SER A 185 -1.54 -29.40 31.87
N GLU A 186 -1.35 -28.18 32.37
CA GLU A 186 -0.11 -27.84 33.11
C GLU A 186 0.16 -28.84 34.26
N ASP A 187 -0.90 -29.42 34.83
CA ASP A 187 -0.82 -30.46 35.85
C ASP A 187 -0.32 -31.80 35.31
N GLU A 188 -0.68 -32.19 34.09
CA GLU A 188 -0.16 -33.42 33.46
C GLU A 188 1.33 -33.31 33.13
N LEU A 189 1.79 -32.14 32.68
CA LEU A 189 3.22 -31.86 32.47
C LEU A 189 4.00 -31.85 33.80
N CYS A 190 3.42 -31.29 34.86
CA CYS A 190 3.99 -31.31 36.20
C CYS A 190 4.06 -32.74 36.78
N THR A 191 3.08 -33.58 36.46
CA THR A 191 3.01 -34.98 36.91
C THR A 191 4.04 -35.86 36.21
N ILE A 192 4.22 -35.71 34.89
CA ILE A 192 5.29 -36.40 34.13
C ILE A 192 6.67 -36.03 34.69
N THR A 193 6.88 -34.76 35.04
CA THR A 193 8.14 -34.28 35.65
C THR A 193 8.37 -34.87 37.05
N LYS A 194 7.31 -35.02 37.85
CA LYS A 194 7.37 -35.64 39.20
C LYS A 194 7.59 -37.16 39.17
N VAL A 195 7.04 -37.86 38.17
CA VAL A 195 7.24 -39.31 37.99
C VAL A 195 8.69 -39.62 37.56
N ILE A 196 9.31 -38.75 36.78
CA ILE A 196 10.70 -38.89 36.33
C ILE A 196 11.68 -38.62 37.48
N HIS A 197 11.39 -37.68 38.38
CA HIS A 197 12.22 -37.44 39.57
C HIS A 197 12.22 -38.57 40.60
N ARG A 198 11.27 -39.52 40.55
CA ARG A 198 11.20 -40.66 41.49
C ARG A 198 11.99 -41.89 41.04
N LYS A 199 12.54 -41.93 39.83
CA LYS A 199 13.46 -43.00 39.41
C LYS A 199 14.90 -42.51 39.54
N HIS A 200 15.60 -43.02 40.56
CA HIS A 200 17.02 -42.77 40.79
C HIS A 200 17.85 -43.08 39.54
N PHE A 201 18.29 -42.04 38.83
CA PHE A 201 19.49 -42.09 38.01
C PHE A 201 20.62 -41.47 38.84
N SER A 202 21.70 -42.23 39.01
CA SER A 202 22.90 -41.85 39.73
C SER A 202 23.51 -40.57 39.15
N ASN A 203 23.71 -39.58 40.02
CA ASN A 203 24.46 -38.35 39.74
C ASN A 203 25.91 -38.67 39.36
N GLN A 204 26.20 -38.77 38.07
CA GLN A 204 27.54 -38.53 37.53
C GLN A 204 27.42 -37.81 36.18
N PHE A 205 27.23 -36.49 36.24
CA PHE A 205 27.68 -35.62 35.17
C PHE A 205 28.53 -34.52 35.80
N ILE A 206 29.79 -34.51 35.37
CA ILE A 206 30.86 -33.60 35.75
C ILE A 206 30.41 -32.17 35.38
N ALA A 207 30.38 -31.29 36.37
CA ALA A 207 30.23 -29.85 36.14
C ALA A 207 31.50 -29.32 35.45
N PRO A 208 31.41 -28.60 34.33
CA PRO A 208 32.51 -27.75 33.91
C PRO A 208 32.46 -26.45 34.71
N THR A 209 33.58 -26.16 35.34
CA THR A 209 33.91 -24.94 36.05
C THR A 209 33.59 -23.72 35.19
N VAL A 210 32.72 -22.84 35.68
CA VAL A 210 32.41 -21.56 35.05
C VAL A 210 33.53 -20.59 35.42
N GLU A 211 34.53 -20.44 34.56
CA GLU A 211 35.37 -19.25 34.55
C GLU A 211 34.62 -18.10 33.89
N LYS A 212 34.70 -16.91 34.53
CA LYS A 212 34.14 -15.65 34.04
C LYS A 212 34.66 -15.34 32.64
N ILE A 213 33.82 -15.53 31.64
CA ILE A 213 34.01 -14.94 30.31
C ILE A 213 33.54 -13.48 30.41
N ILE A 214 34.49 -12.56 30.29
CA ILE A 214 34.22 -11.14 30.06
C ILE A 214 33.67 -11.04 28.63
N GLU A 215 32.41 -10.62 28.49
CA GLU A 215 31.76 -10.41 27.19
C GLU A 215 32.50 -9.29 26.42
N SER A 216 33.12 -9.66 25.29
CA SER A 216 33.53 -8.69 24.27
C SER A 216 32.33 -8.32 23.40
N PRO A 217 32.23 -7.08 22.91
CA PRO A 217 31.12 -6.67 22.04
C PRO A 217 31.17 -7.46 20.72
N VAL A 218 30.05 -8.09 20.38
CA VAL A 218 29.85 -8.79 19.11
C VAL A 218 29.99 -7.78 17.97
N PRO A 219 30.83 -8.03 16.94
CA PRO A 219 30.95 -7.11 15.82
C PRO A 219 29.63 -7.08 15.04
N SER A 220 29.13 -5.88 14.77
CA SER A 220 27.97 -5.65 13.91
C SER A 220 28.28 -6.13 12.50
N ILE A 221 27.67 -7.25 12.09
CA ILE A 221 27.71 -7.74 10.72
C ILE A 221 26.83 -6.81 9.87
N PRO A 222 27.31 -6.31 8.71
CA PRO A 222 26.50 -5.50 7.80
C PRO A 222 25.29 -6.30 7.34
N LEU A 223 24.08 -5.77 7.55
CA LEU A 223 22.80 -6.45 7.32
C LEU A 223 22.39 -6.52 5.84
N GLU A 224 23.27 -6.18 4.90
CA GLU A 224 22.90 -5.91 3.51
C GLU A 224 22.77 -7.17 2.62
N ASP A 225 23.05 -8.37 3.13
CA ASP A 225 22.99 -9.63 2.36
C ASP A 225 22.33 -10.81 3.11
N LEU A 226 21.20 -10.61 3.81
CA LEU A 226 20.40 -11.75 4.32
C LEU A 226 19.53 -12.36 3.20
N PRO A 227 19.74 -13.63 2.78
CA PRO A 227 19.10 -14.17 1.59
C PRO A 227 17.76 -14.84 1.91
N LEU A 228 16.67 -14.21 1.48
CA LEU A 228 15.29 -14.75 1.32
C LEU A 228 15.17 -16.10 0.57
N LYS A 229 16.29 -16.66 0.09
CA LYS A 229 16.35 -17.89 -0.72
C LYS A 229 16.38 -19.17 0.13
N GLN A 230 16.92 -19.17 1.35
CA GLN A 230 17.36 -20.42 1.99
C GLN A 230 16.22 -21.38 2.39
N TYR A 231 15.19 -20.97 3.15
CA TYR A 231 14.12 -21.92 3.54
C TYR A 231 13.18 -22.30 2.39
N ARG A 232 12.93 -21.36 1.47
CA ARG A 232 12.23 -21.66 0.21
C ARG A 232 12.96 -22.77 -0.55
N ASP A 233 14.27 -22.64 -0.71
CA ASP A 233 15.07 -23.61 -1.47
C ASP A 233 15.14 -24.98 -0.76
N ILE A 234 15.02 -25.00 0.58
CA ILE A 234 14.96 -26.24 1.37
C ILE A 234 13.60 -26.94 1.23
N PHE A 235 12.48 -26.23 1.42
CA PHE A 235 11.15 -26.85 1.51
C PHE A 235 10.39 -26.90 0.19
N LEU A 236 10.59 -25.91 -0.68
CA LEU A 236 9.86 -25.74 -1.94
C LEU A 236 10.76 -26.03 -3.13
N THR A 237 11.48 -27.15 -3.05
CA THR A 237 12.25 -27.68 -4.18
C THR A 237 11.35 -27.89 -5.39
N GLU A 238 11.92 -27.85 -6.59
CA GLU A 238 11.17 -28.12 -7.82
C GLU A 238 10.49 -29.50 -7.78
N ALA A 239 11.16 -30.50 -7.20
CA ALA A 239 10.60 -31.83 -6.99
C ALA A 239 9.35 -31.82 -6.09
N PHE A 240 9.39 -31.09 -4.98
CA PHE A 240 8.24 -30.93 -4.09
C PHE A 240 7.09 -30.21 -4.80
N LEU A 241 7.37 -29.11 -5.49
CA LEU A 241 6.37 -28.34 -6.24
C LEU A 241 5.70 -29.21 -7.31
N ASN A 242 6.48 -30.00 -8.06
CA ASN A 242 5.93 -30.93 -9.06
C ASN A 242 5.01 -31.99 -8.43
N LYS A 243 5.35 -32.51 -7.24
CA LYS A 243 4.48 -33.43 -6.48
C LYS A 243 3.24 -32.75 -5.92
N PHE A 244 3.34 -31.50 -5.51
CA PHE A 244 2.23 -30.71 -5.02
C PHE A 244 1.25 -30.31 -6.12
N VAL A 245 1.75 -29.94 -7.30
CA VAL A 245 0.97 -29.72 -8.52
C VAL A 245 0.20 -30.99 -8.88
N ARG A 246 0.89 -32.15 -8.93
CA ARG A 246 0.22 -33.45 -9.11
C ARG A 246 -0.83 -33.74 -8.05
N ALA A 247 -0.57 -33.40 -6.78
CA ALA A 247 -1.53 -33.56 -5.71
C ALA A 247 -2.84 -32.80 -5.95
N ILE A 248 -2.75 -31.60 -6.54
CA ILE A 248 -3.91 -30.79 -6.89
C ILE A 248 -4.57 -31.31 -8.18
N ASP A 249 -3.79 -31.76 -9.16
CA ASP A 249 -4.34 -32.42 -10.35
C ASP A 249 -5.12 -33.69 -9.96
N ASP A 250 -4.63 -34.48 -9.01
CA ASP A 250 -5.32 -35.67 -8.51
C ASP A 250 -6.66 -35.31 -7.82
N LEU A 251 -6.78 -34.12 -7.21
CA LEU A 251 -8.05 -33.61 -6.69
C LEU A 251 -9.06 -33.32 -7.81
N SER A 252 -8.58 -33.00 -9.01
CA SER A 252 -9.41 -32.75 -10.20
C SER A 252 -9.91 -34.04 -10.87
N GLU A 253 -9.33 -35.19 -10.54
CA GLU A 253 -9.60 -36.46 -11.21
C GLU A 253 -10.34 -37.48 -10.33
N ASN A 254 -10.35 -37.28 -9.00
CA ASN A 254 -10.88 -38.27 -8.06
C ASN A 254 -11.95 -37.73 -7.12
N GLU A 255 -13.03 -38.52 -6.98
CA GLU A 255 -14.23 -38.19 -6.22
C GLU A 255 -14.04 -38.32 -4.69
N TYR A 256 -13.09 -39.16 -4.25
CA TYR A 256 -12.97 -39.60 -2.85
C TYR A 256 -11.57 -39.41 -2.26
N SER A 257 -11.37 -38.30 -1.56
CA SER A 257 -10.44 -38.25 -0.43
C SER A 257 -11.23 -37.81 0.80
N PRO A 258 -11.56 -38.73 1.74
CA PRO A 258 -12.30 -38.40 2.96
C PRO A 258 -11.50 -37.53 3.93
N TYR A 259 -10.21 -37.31 3.67
CA TYR A 259 -9.30 -36.65 4.60
C TYR A 259 -9.45 -35.13 4.61
N HIS A 260 -10.11 -34.62 5.65
CA HIS A 260 -10.19 -33.18 5.93
C HIS A 260 -8.82 -32.52 6.13
N VAL A 261 -7.84 -33.26 6.64
CA VAL A 261 -6.48 -32.76 6.90
C VAL A 261 -5.77 -32.41 5.58
N LYS A 262 -5.96 -33.20 4.53
CA LYS A 262 -5.41 -32.95 3.19
C LYS A 262 -5.76 -31.54 2.70
N TYR A 263 -7.02 -31.13 2.77
CA TYR A 263 -7.46 -29.81 2.32
C TYR A 263 -6.89 -28.66 3.17
N LYS A 264 -6.74 -28.85 4.49
CA LYS A 264 -6.10 -27.84 5.35
C LYS A 264 -4.61 -27.68 5.05
N VAL A 265 -3.92 -28.77 4.72
CA VAL A 265 -2.50 -28.73 4.35
C VAL A 265 -2.34 -28.07 2.97
N ILE A 266 -3.14 -28.49 1.99
CA ILE A 266 -3.14 -27.87 0.65
C ILE A 266 -3.49 -26.38 0.75
N ASP A 267 -4.49 -25.99 1.55
CA ASP A 267 -4.84 -24.59 1.81
C ASP A 267 -3.63 -23.74 2.24
N ARG A 268 -2.85 -24.26 3.20
CA ARG A 268 -1.65 -23.60 3.72
C ARG A 268 -0.55 -23.52 2.69
N LEU A 269 -0.29 -24.60 1.97
CA LEU A 269 0.73 -24.65 0.94
C LEU A 269 0.39 -23.73 -0.24
N VAL A 270 -0.88 -23.64 -0.64
CA VAL A 270 -1.34 -22.66 -1.64
C VAL A 270 -1.10 -21.23 -1.14
N ARG A 271 -1.42 -20.92 0.13
CA ARG A 271 -1.16 -19.61 0.74
C ARG A 271 0.34 -19.28 0.81
N LEU A 272 1.17 -20.28 1.04
CA LEU A 272 2.61 -20.13 1.04
C LEU A 272 3.13 -19.81 -0.38
N CYS A 273 2.73 -20.61 -1.37
CA CYS A 273 3.13 -20.43 -2.76
C CYS A 273 2.67 -19.06 -3.32
N SER A 274 1.46 -18.62 -2.97
CA SER A 274 0.92 -17.33 -3.42
C SER A 274 1.71 -16.12 -2.94
N LYS A 275 2.38 -16.22 -1.78
CA LYS A 275 3.21 -15.15 -1.24
C LYS A 275 4.64 -15.15 -1.79
N LEU A 276 5.07 -16.26 -2.38
CA LEU A 276 6.44 -16.46 -2.88
C LEU A 276 6.58 -16.27 -4.40
N ASN A 277 5.51 -15.83 -5.08
CA ASN A 277 5.43 -15.63 -6.53
C ASN A 277 5.93 -16.87 -7.33
N ILE A 278 5.52 -18.07 -6.90
CA ILE A 278 5.84 -19.33 -7.59
C ILE A 278 4.72 -19.60 -8.61
N ASP A 279 4.74 -18.83 -9.70
CA ASP A 279 3.47 -18.41 -10.32
C ASP A 279 2.87 -19.26 -11.45
N ASN A 280 3.49 -20.32 -11.97
CA ASN A 280 2.95 -20.93 -13.20
C ASN A 280 2.32 -22.33 -13.07
N PRO A 281 2.99 -23.35 -12.50
CA PRO A 281 2.45 -24.72 -12.51
C PRO A 281 1.24 -24.89 -11.59
N LEU A 282 1.27 -24.24 -10.42
CA LEU A 282 0.23 -24.34 -9.40
C LEU A 282 -1.09 -23.71 -9.87
N PHE A 283 -1.00 -22.60 -10.60
CA PHE A 283 -2.15 -21.91 -11.15
C PHE A 283 -2.93 -22.80 -12.11
N ASN A 284 -2.24 -23.44 -13.06
CA ASN A 284 -2.87 -24.31 -14.04
C ASN A 284 -3.57 -25.51 -13.37
N SER A 285 -2.96 -26.11 -12.33
CA SER A 285 -3.60 -27.20 -11.59
C SER A 285 -4.81 -26.75 -10.78
N ILE A 286 -4.76 -25.58 -10.14
CA ILE A 286 -5.93 -25.02 -9.42
C ILE A 286 -7.07 -24.73 -10.40
N VAL A 287 -6.76 -24.14 -11.55
CA VAL A 287 -7.72 -23.90 -12.62
C VAL A 287 -8.32 -25.21 -13.13
N LYS A 288 -7.48 -26.21 -13.47
CA LYS A 288 -7.93 -27.54 -13.90
C LYS A 288 -8.86 -28.17 -12.86
N CYS A 289 -8.52 -28.03 -11.57
CA CYS A 289 -9.33 -28.54 -10.49
C CYS A 289 -10.70 -27.85 -10.38
N LEU A 290 -10.74 -26.53 -10.52
CA LEU A 290 -12.00 -25.78 -10.48
C LEU A 290 -12.86 -26.00 -11.72
N CYS A 291 -12.26 -26.22 -12.88
CA CYS A 291 -12.97 -26.57 -14.12
C CYS A 291 -13.34 -28.07 -14.20
N SER A 292 -12.98 -28.88 -13.21
CA SER A 292 -13.32 -30.30 -13.19
C SER A 292 -14.81 -30.51 -12.92
N LYS A 293 -15.36 -31.61 -13.45
CA LYS A 293 -16.74 -32.06 -13.14
C LYS A 293 -16.99 -32.28 -11.64
N PHE A 294 -15.94 -32.52 -10.86
CA PHE A 294 -16.03 -32.78 -9.43
C PHE A 294 -16.25 -31.50 -8.63
N TYR A 295 -15.77 -30.35 -9.11
CA TYR A 295 -15.91 -29.12 -8.34
C TYR A 295 -17.39 -28.77 -8.10
N PRO A 296 -18.30 -28.78 -9.10
CA PRO A 296 -19.72 -28.60 -8.85
C PRO A 296 -20.35 -29.66 -7.93
N GLN A 297 -19.94 -30.93 -8.07
CA GLN A 297 -20.49 -32.04 -7.28
C GLN A 297 -20.25 -31.87 -5.77
N ILE A 298 -19.18 -31.17 -5.36
CA ILE A 298 -18.89 -30.84 -3.96
C ILE A 298 -19.99 -29.97 -3.33
N PHE A 299 -20.70 -29.20 -4.16
CA PHE A 299 -21.73 -28.27 -3.71
C PHE A 299 -23.15 -28.74 -4.05
N THR A 300 -23.33 -29.72 -4.93
CA THR A 300 -24.65 -30.37 -5.13
C THR A 300 -25.09 -31.15 -3.89
N THR A 301 -24.15 -31.58 -3.05
CA THR A 301 -24.41 -32.32 -1.81
C THR A 301 -24.54 -31.41 -0.58
N ILE A 302 -24.66 -30.08 -0.73
CA ILE A 302 -24.96 -29.25 0.44
C ILE A 302 -26.38 -29.60 0.87
N GLN A 303 -26.49 -30.49 1.85
CA GLN A 303 -27.77 -30.84 2.45
C GLN A 303 -28.38 -29.55 3.03
N SER A 304 -29.70 -29.40 2.96
CA SER A 304 -30.41 -28.29 3.58
C SER A 304 -30.04 -28.13 5.07
N GLU A 305 -29.69 -29.25 5.72
CA GLU A 305 -29.25 -29.36 7.10
C GLU A 305 -27.72 -29.18 7.30
N GLN A 306 -26.92 -29.04 6.23
CA GLN A 306 -25.48 -28.89 6.36
C GLN A 306 -25.13 -27.48 6.88
N PHE A 307 -25.00 -27.38 8.20
CA PHE A 307 -24.70 -26.14 8.90
C PHE A 307 -23.27 -25.63 8.70
N ARG A 308 -22.29 -26.45 8.31
CA ARG A 308 -20.91 -25.99 8.12
C ARG A 308 -20.36 -26.52 6.82
N PHE A 309 -19.77 -25.63 6.03
CA PHE A 309 -18.96 -26.06 4.88
C PHE A 309 -17.82 -26.95 5.37
N SER A 310 -17.64 -28.08 4.69
CA SER A 310 -16.50 -28.95 4.91
C SER A 310 -15.19 -28.21 4.58
N PRO A 311 -14.05 -28.60 5.16
CA PRO A 311 -12.74 -28.09 4.76
C PRO A 311 -12.47 -28.16 3.25
N LYS A 312 -13.01 -29.17 2.55
CA LYS A 312 -12.99 -29.28 1.09
C LYS A 312 -13.73 -28.12 0.42
N GLN A 313 -14.97 -27.88 0.83
CA GLN A 313 -15.78 -26.76 0.35
C GLN A 313 -15.10 -25.42 0.64
N LEU A 314 -14.62 -25.20 1.86
CA LEU A 314 -13.92 -23.96 2.23
C LEU A 314 -12.64 -23.73 1.42
N PHE A 315 -11.82 -24.78 1.21
CA PHE A 315 -10.63 -24.67 0.37
C PHE A 315 -10.98 -24.17 -1.03
N PHE A 316 -11.95 -24.78 -1.69
CA PHE A 316 -12.30 -24.36 -3.04
C PHE A 316 -12.99 -22.99 -3.10
N ILE A 317 -13.92 -22.70 -2.18
CA ILE A 317 -14.63 -21.41 -2.17
C ILE A 317 -13.68 -20.27 -1.84
N TYR A 318 -12.90 -20.41 -0.77
CA TYR A 318 -12.13 -19.32 -0.21
C TYR A 318 -10.74 -19.25 -0.81
N ARG A 319 -9.98 -20.35 -0.77
CA ARG A 319 -8.56 -20.32 -1.12
C ARG A 319 -8.34 -20.30 -2.62
N CYS A 320 -9.00 -21.18 -3.37
CA CYS A 320 -8.81 -21.21 -4.82
C CYS A 320 -9.31 -19.91 -5.47
N SER A 321 -10.44 -19.36 -5.01
CA SER A 321 -10.93 -18.06 -5.51
C SER A 321 -9.95 -16.92 -5.19
N GLN A 322 -9.44 -16.83 -3.96
CA GLN A 322 -8.42 -15.84 -3.59
C GLN A 322 -7.15 -16.00 -4.40
N PHE A 323 -6.68 -17.24 -4.57
CA PHE A 323 -5.49 -17.55 -5.37
C PHE A 323 -5.68 -17.06 -6.81
N ILE A 324 -6.81 -17.37 -7.41
CA ILE A 324 -7.17 -16.90 -8.75
C ILE A 324 -7.21 -15.38 -8.84
N ILE A 325 -7.87 -14.71 -7.89
CA ILE A 325 -7.98 -13.25 -7.85
C ILE A 325 -6.57 -12.61 -7.79
N GLN A 326 -5.66 -13.25 -7.06
CA GLN A 326 -4.27 -12.79 -6.88
C GLN A 326 -3.38 -13.06 -8.11
N HIS A 327 -3.51 -14.22 -8.77
CA HIS A 327 -2.59 -14.68 -9.84
C HIS A 327 -3.02 -14.31 -11.25
N LYS A 328 -4.00 -13.41 -11.42
CA LYS A 328 -4.21 -12.63 -12.64
C LYS A 328 -4.42 -13.48 -13.93
N PHE A 329 -5.67 -13.68 -14.36
CA PHE A 329 -5.95 -14.14 -15.74
C PHE A 329 -5.49 -13.11 -16.77
N GLN A 330 -4.46 -13.40 -17.56
CA GLN A 330 -4.14 -12.58 -18.76
C GLN A 330 -3.77 -13.40 -20.01
N GLU A 331 -3.36 -14.66 -19.89
CA GLU A 331 -2.74 -15.33 -21.05
C GLU A 331 -3.67 -16.28 -21.84
N GLN A 332 -4.85 -16.65 -21.32
CA GLN A 332 -5.74 -17.59 -22.02
C GLN A 332 -7.21 -17.14 -21.94
N GLU A 333 -7.81 -16.74 -23.07
CA GLU A 333 -9.21 -16.27 -23.11
C GLU A 333 -10.22 -17.36 -22.72
N GLN A 334 -9.95 -18.64 -23.01
CA GLN A 334 -10.90 -19.74 -22.79
C GLN A 334 -11.08 -20.12 -21.32
N VAL A 335 -10.00 -20.02 -20.52
CA VAL A 335 -10.00 -20.44 -19.11
C VAL A 335 -10.99 -19.63 -18.26
N PRO A 336 -11.01 -18.28 -18.33
CA PRO A 336 -11.97 -17.48 -17.59
C PRO A 336 -13.43 -17.81 -17.89
N HIS A 337 -13.77 -18.17 -19.13
CA HIS A 337 -15.13 -18.54 -19.54
C HIS A 337 -15.58 -19.84 -18.85
N LEU A 338 -14.79 -20.91 -19.01
CA LEU A 338 -15.08 -22.21 -18.41
C LEU A 338 -15.15 -22.12 -16.88
N LEU A 339 -14.23 -21.34 -16.28
CA LEU A 339 -14.24 -21.12 -14.85
C LEU A 339 -15.46 -20.31 -14.41
N CYS A 340 -15.83 -19.25 -15.13
CA CYS A 340 -17.02 -18.47 -14.82
C CYS A 340 -18.26 -19.36 -14.85
N GLU A 341 -18.48 -20.12 -15.91
CA GLU A 341 -19.61 -21.06 -16.05
C GLU A 341 -19.68 -22.04 -14.88
N THR A 342 -18.55 -22.67 -14.57
CA THR A 342 -18.45 -23.64 -13.49
C THR A 342 -18.80 -23.00 -12.14
N MET A 343 -18.31 -21.78 -11.90
CA MET A 343 -18.51 -21.07 -10.66
C MET A 343 -19.94 -20.56 -10.51
N ILE A 344 -20.60 -20.19 -11.60
CA ILE A 344 -22.02 -19.85 -11.63
C ILE A 344 -22.86 -21.05 -11.19
N ASN A 345 -22.57 -22.23 -11.76
CA ASN A 345 -23.27 -23.47 -11.43
C ASN A 345 -23.13 -23.84 -9.95
N VAL A 346 -21.98 -23.53 -9.33
CA VAL A 346 -21.76 -23.70 -7.88
C VAL A 346 -22.43 -22.63 -7.04
N THR A 347 -22.40 -21.38 -7.50
CA THR A 347 -22.90 -20.24 -6.71
C THR A 347 -24.43 -20.26 -6.63
N LYS A 348 -25.11 -20.72 -7.69
CA LYS A 348 -26.58 -20.80 -7.74
C LYS A 348 -27.21 -21.56 -6.55
N PRO A 349 -26.88 -22.83 -6.27
CA PRO A 349 -27.47 -23.56 -5.14
C PRO A 349 -27.07 -22.96 -3.79
N ILE A 350 -25.86 -22.40 -3.67
CA ILE A 350 -25.40 -21.73 -2.44
C ILE A 350 -26.25 -20.48 -2.17
N ILE A 351 -26.48 -19.66 -3.19
CA ILE A 351 -27.37 -18.50 -3.10
C ILE A 351 -28.78 -18.96 -2.74
N GLU A 352 -29.35 -19.92 -3.48
CA GLU A 352 -30.70 -20.40 -3.22
C GLU A 352 -30.86 -20.92 -1.78
N GLN A 353 -29.88 -21.67 -1.25
CA GLN A 353 -29.92 -22.17 0.12
C GLN A 353 -29.78 -21.07 1.17
N ILE A 354 -28.79 -20.17 1.02
CA ILE A 354 -28.54 -19.07 1.97
C ILE A 354 -29.69 -18.08 1.97
N LEU A 355 -30.31 -17.83 0.81
CA LEU A 355 -31.37 -16.84 0.66
C LEU A 355 -32.74 -17.35 1.11
N THR A 356 -32.99 -18.67 1.09
CA THR A 356 -34.28 -19.26 1.48
C THR A 356 -34.41 -19.57 2.97
N THR A 357 -33.31 -19.62 3.73
CA THR A 357 -33.34 -19.95 5.17
C THR A 357 -33.77 -18.75 6.04
N ASN A 358 -35.08 -18.63 6.26
CA ASN A 358 -35.71 -17.59 7.08
C ASN A 358 -35.62 -17.80 8.61
N ASP A 359 -34.97 -18.87 9.09
CA ASP A 359 -35.03 -19.25 10.51
C ASP A 359 -34.28 -18.26 11.42
N LYS A 360 -35.02 -17.72 12.40
CA LYS A 360 -34.60 -16.61 13.26
C LYS A 360 -33.81 -17.03 14.52
N GLU A 361 -33.71 -18.31 14.84
CA GLU A 361 -33.18 -18.74 16.14
C GLU A 361 -31.97 -19.68 16.02
N ASN A 362 -30.83 -19.30 16.64
CA ASN A 362 -29.64 -20.11 16.95
C ASN A 362 -28.58 -20.46 15.87
N ILE A 363 -28.47 -19.72 14.76
CA ILE A 363 -27.53 -20.06 13.66
C ILE A 363 -26.55 -18.91 13.34
N ASN A 364 -25.97 -18.25 14.36
CA ASN A 364 -25.13 -17.05 14.09
C ASN A 364 -23.77 -17.39 13.44
N ASP A 365 -23.03 -18.36 13.98
CA ASP A 365 -21.69 -18.71 13.47
C ASP A 365 -21.76 -19.37 12.09
N ILE A 366 -22.79 -20.18 11.88
CA ILE A 366 -23.05 -20.93 10.66
C ILE A 366 -23.42 -19.98 9.53
N LYS A 367 -24.36 -19.06 9.77
CA LYS A 367 -24.71 -18.02 8.80
C LYS A 367 -23.50 -17.13 8.48
N THR A 368 -22.65 -16.85 9.46
CA THR A 368 -21.41 -16.08 9.24
C THR A 368 -20.46 -16.80 8.27
N ALA A 369 -20.21 -18.11 8.45
CA ALA A 369 -19.36 -18.89 7.54
C ALA A 369 -19.96 -18.98 6.12
N GLN A 370 -21.28 -19.18 6.03
CA GLN A 370 -22.00 -19.22 4.76
C GLN A 370 -21.96 -17.88 4.01
N MET A 371 -22.21 -16.78 4.71
CA MET A 371 -22.11 -15.42 4.14
C MET A 371 -20.68 -15.09 3.71
N THR A 372 -19.68 -15.49 4.50
CA THR A 372 -18.26 -15.28 4.14
C THR A 372 -17.93 -16.03 2.85
N ALA A 373 -18.39 -17.28 2.71
CA ALA A 373 -18.21 -18.06 1.49
C ALA A 373 -18.89 -17.40 0.28
N LEU A 374 -20.14 -16.97 0.45
CA LEU A 374 -20.89 -16.25 -0.58
C LEU A 374 -20.18 -14.94 -0.99
N SER A 375 -19.65 -14.18 -0.04
CA SER A 375 -18.86 -12.97 -0.31
C SER A 375 -17.67 -13.27 -1.22
N HIS A 376 -16.93 -14.36 -0.96
CA HIS A 376 -15.77 -14.76 -1.77
C HIS A 376 -16.17 -15.15 -3.20
N HIS A 377 -17.30 -15.86 -3.35
CA HIS A 377 -17.88 -16.18 -4.64
C HIS A 377 -18.25 -14.92 -5.43
N ILE A 378 -19.00 -14.00 -4.80
CA ILE A 378 -19.39 -12.74 -5.44
C ILE A 378 -18.15 -11.92 -5.80
N LYS A 379 -17.14 -11.86 -4.93
CA LYS A 379 -15.87 -11.18 -5.20
C LYS A 379 -15.13 -11.75 -6.41
N MET A 380 -15.21 -13.06 -6.61
CA MET A 380 -14.59 -13.71 -7.75
C MET A 380 -15.44 -13.53 -9.03
N LEU A 381 -16.77 -13.58 -8.96
CA LEU A 381 -17.65 -13.16 -10.06
C LEU A 381 -17.41 -11.69 -10.44
N ASN A 382 -17.16 -10.83 -9.46
CA ASN A 382 -16.79 -9.44 -9.66
C ASN A 382 -15.45 -9.32 -10.41
N HIS A 383 -14.50 -10.22 -10.13
CA HIS A 383 -13.26 -10.31 -10.92
C HIS A 383 -13.55 -10.69 -12.38
N PHE A 384 -14.42 -11.66 -12.64
CA PHE A 384 -14.84 -12.02 -14.00
C PHE A 384 -15.60 -10.91 -14.70
N ALA A 385 -16.43 -10.16 -13.98
CA ALA A 385 -17.13 -8.99 -14.51
C ALA A 385 -16.18 -7.86 -14.96
N MET A 386 -14.90 -7.89 -14.59
CA MET A 386 -13.91 -6.97 -15.17
C MET A 386 -13.47 -7.34 -16.59
N ILE A 387 -13.74 -8.58 -17.03
CA ILE A 387 -13.39 -9.13 -18.34
C ILE A 387 -14.57 -8.90 -19.29
N ARG A 388 -14.32 -8.26 -20.44
CA ARG A 388 -15.39 -7.84 -21.35
C ARG A 388 -16.14 -9.02 -21.98
N SER A 389 -15.45 -10.09 -22.36
CA SER A 389 -16.07 -11.25 -22.99
C SER A 389 -17.04 -11.96 -22.05
N ILE A 390 -16.63 -12.18 -20.79
CA ILE A 390 -17.42 -12.89 -19.77
C ILE A 390 -18.61 -12.09 -19.26
N ARG A 391 -18.51 -10.75 -19.24
CA ARG A 391 -19.61 -9.89 -18.79
C ARG A 391 -20.93 -10.23 -19.47
N LYS A 392 -20.90 -10.56 -20.77
CA LYS A 392 -22.09 -10.93 -21.54
C LYS A 392 -22.72 -12.24 -21.07
N GLU A 393 -21.92 -13.20 -20.65
CA GLU A 393 -22.42 -14.46 -20.12
C GLU A 393 -23.06 -14.24 -18.75
N LEU A 394 -22.42 -13.41 -17.89
CA LEU A 394 -22.99 -13.01 -16.61
C LEU A 394 -24.34 -12.29 -16.74
N LEU A 395 -24.64 -11.67 -17.89
CA LEU A 395 -25.95 -11.04 -18.18
C LEU A 395 -27.08 -12.05 -18.20
N SER A 396 -26.86 -13.21 -18.81
CA SER A 396 -27.89 -14.21 -19.05
C SER A 396 -28.33 -14.94 -17.78
N LEU A 397 -27.66 -14.68 -16.65
CA LEU A 397 -27.86 -15.43 -15.44
C LEU A 397 -28.94 -14.81 -14.56
N PRO A 398 -29.72 -15.64 -13.85
CA PRO A 398 -30.69 -15.17 -12.86
C PRO A 398 -30.01 -14.51 -11.64
N ILE A 399 -28.67 -14.57 -11.54
CA ILE A 399 -27.93 -14.08 -10.38
C ILE A 399 -28.13 -12.58 -10.12
N ILE A 400 -28.27 -11.77 -11.17
CA ILE A 400 -28.52 -10.33 -11.01
C ILE A 400 -29.89 -10.12 -10.36
N ASP A 401 -30.92 -10.82 -10.82
CA ASP A 401 -32.27 -10.71 -10.25
C ASP A 401 -32.32 -11.26 -8.82
N GLN A 402 -31.58 -12.33 -8.52
CA GLN A 402 -31.45 -12.88 -7.17
C GLN A 402 -30.75 -11.89 -6.20
N ILE A 403 -29.63 -11.29 -6.63
CA ILE A 403 -28.92 -10.28 -5.85
C ILE A 403 -29.81 -9.07 -5.60
N LEU A 404 -30.47 -8.55 -6.64
CA LEU A 404 -31.36 -7.39 -6.50
C LEU A 404 -32.53 -7.67 -5.57
N SER A 405 -33.22 -8.80 -5.75
CA SER A 405 -34.33 -9.20 -4.88
C SER A 405 -33.89 -9.31 -3.43
N LYS A 406 -32.64 -9.72 -3.16
CA LYS A 406 -32.14 -9.77 -1.79
C LYS A 406 -31.72 -8.40 -1.25
N LEU A 407 -31.14 -7.53 -2.07
CA LEU A 407 -30.84 -6.16 -1.66
C LEU A 407 -32.11 -5.33 -1.37
N GLU A 408 -33.26 -5.73 -1.91
CA GLU A 408 -34.58 -5.17 -1.58
C GLU A 408 -35.11 -5.60 -0.20
N ASP A 409 -34.61 -6.72 0.34
CA ASP A 409 -35.06 -7.29 1.62
C ASP A 409 -34.64 -6.41 2.80
N GLN A 410 -35.64 -5.91 3.54
CA GLN A 410 -35.42 -5.02 4.68
C GLN A 410 -34.65 -5.68 5.83
N SER A 411 -34.64 -7.00 5.93
CA SER A 411 -33.92 -7.75 6.98
C SER A 411 -32.39 -7.67 6.86
N LEU A 412 -31.87 -7.19 5.72
CA LEU A 412 -30.45 -6.91 5.55
C LEU A 412 -29.97 -5.67 6.32
N PHE A 413 -30.88 -4.77 6.68
CA PHE A 413 -30.55 -3.48 7.30
C PHE A 413 -30.54 -3.53 8.85
N ASP A 414 -30.87 -4.66 9.45
CA ASP A 414 -30.87 -4.84 10.90
C ASP A 414 -29.43 -4.95 11.43
N ASN A 415 -28.95 -3.87 12.05
CA ASN A 415 -27.55 -3.64 12.47
C ASN A 415 -27.09 -4.38 13.75
N ASN A 416 -27.86 -5.33 14.29
CA ASN A 416 -27.57 -5.92 15.60
C ASN A 416 -26.73 -7.21 15.48
N GLY A 417 -25.45 -7.16 15.90
CA GLY A 417 -24.63 -8.34 16.22
C GLY A 417 -23.45 -8.65 15.28
N SER A 418 -22.71 -9.73 15.58
CA SER A 418 -21.51 -10.17 14.84
C SER A 418 -21.77 -10.54 13.37
N ILE A 419 -23.01 -10.91 13.03
CA ILE A 419 -23.44 -11.22 11.65
C ILE A 419 -23.41 -9.97 10.75
N ALA A 420 -23.48 -8.76 11.32
CA ALA A 420 -23.51 -7.51 10.56
C ALA A 420 -22.31 -7.40 9.61
N ASN A 421 -21.10 -7.76 10.06
CA ASN A 421 -19.90 -7.67 9.22
C ASN A 421 -19.95 -8.58 8.00
N ALA A 422 -20.34 -9.85 8.17
CA ALA A 422 -20.42 -10.79 7.05
C ALA A 422 -21.55 -10.42 6.07
N LYS A 423 -22.70 -9.93 6.58
CA LYS A 423 -23.76 -9.37 5.75
C LYS A 423 -23.25 -8.16 4.97
N HIS A 424 -22.56 -7.24 5.63
CA HIS A 424 -22.05 -6.04 4.99
C HIS A 424 -21.04 -6.38 3.89
N GLU A 425 -20.19 -7.38 4.11
CA GLU A 425 -19.24 -7.84 3.11
C GLU A 425 -19.97 -8.37 1.85
N VAL A 426 -20.99 -9.21 2.03
CA VAL A 426 -21.82 -9.73 0.93
C VAL A 426 -22.51 -8.59 0.17
N ILE A 427 -23.07 -7.61 0.87
CA ILE A 427 -23.71 -6.43 0.26
C ILE A 427 -22.68 -5.60 -0.52
N GLY A 428 -21.53 -5.30 0.07
CA GLY A 428 -20.45 -4.53 -0.56
C GLY A 428 -19.93 -5.22 -1.82
N GLN A 429 -19.68 -6.54 -1.77
CA GLN A 429 -19.27 -7.30 -2.94
C GLN A 429 -20.38 -7.36 -4.01
N SER A 430 -21.65 -7.47 -3.59
CA SER A 430 -22.80 -7.45 -4.50
C SER A 430 -22.91 -6.13 -5.26
N LEU A 431 -22.82 -5.00 -4.55
CA LEU A 431 -22.83 -3.68 -5.16
C LEU A 431 -21.65 -3.49 -6.12
N THR A 432 -20.48 -4.03 -5.78
CA THR A 432 -19.29 -3.97 -6.64
C THR A 432 -19.46 -4.79 -7.92
N LEU A 433 -20.03 -5.99 -7.80
CA LEU A 433 -20.41 -6.80 -8.95
C LEU A 433 -21.41 -6.05 -9.84
N LEU A 434 -22.50 -5.52 -9.27
CA LEU A 434 -23.51 -4.75 -10.01
C LEU A 434 -22.91 -3.52 -10.69
N TYR A 435 -21.96 -2.84 -10.04
CA TYR A 435 -21.25 -1.70 -10.61
C TYR A 435 -20.43 -2.10 -11.85
N ASN A 436 -19.66 -3.18 -11.75
CA ASN A 436 -18.83 -3.65 -12.87
C ASN A 436 -19.65 -4.19 -14.04
N LEU A 437 -20.78 -4.83 -13.73
CA LEU A 437 -21.77 -5.27 -14.68
C LEU A 437 -22.45 -4.07 -15.37
N GLY A 438 -22.90 -3.05 -14.63
CA GLY A 438 -23.64 -1.89 -15.14
C GLY A 438 -22.91 -0.99 -16.15
N VAL A 439 -21.64 -1.31 -16.44
CA VAL A 439 -20.93 -0.74 -17.59
C VAL A 439 -21.61 -1.10 -18.92
N GLU A 440 -22.26 -2.25 -19.02
CA GLU A 440 -23.06 -2.62 -20.19
C GLU A 440 -24.45 -1.94 -20.15
N ASP A 441 -24.85 -1.32 -21.25
CA ASP A 441 -26.07 -0.48 -21.30
C ASP A 441 -27.36 -1.27 -21.05
N GLU A 442 -27.38 -2.54 -21.42
CA GLU A 442 -28.50 -3.46 -21.15
C GLU A 442 -28.74 -3.64 -19.65
N ILE A 443 -27.67 -3.91 -18.88
CA ILE A 443 -27.75 -4.01 -17.41
C ILE A 443 -28.10 -2.66 -16.82
N ARG A 444 -27.47 -1.58 -17.30
CA ARG A 444 -27.78 -0.25 -16.81
C ARG A 444 -29.27 0.04 -16.91
N SER A 445 -29.89 -0.35 -18.03
CA SER A 445 -31.34 -0.22 -18.25
C SER A 445 -32.13 -1.12 -17.31
N LYS A 446 -31.75 -2.40 -17.17
CA LYS A 446 -32.39 -3.35 -16.24
C LYS A 446 -32.33 -2.88 -14.77
N LEU A 447 -31.18 -2.39 -14.33
CA LEU A 447 -30.98 -1.84 -12.98
C LEU A 447 -31.87 -0.63 -12.74
N LYS A 448 -32.00 0.29 -13.71
CA LYS A 448 -32.92 1.43 -13.62
C LYS A 448 -34.37 1.02 -13.41
N HIS A 449 -34.83 -0.03 -14.10
CA HIS A 449 -36.20 -0.52 -13.96
C HIS A 449 -36.47 -1.23 -12.62
N ARG A 450 -35.44 -1.73 -11.93
CA ARG A 450 -35.53 -2.49 -10.67
C ARG A 450 -35.38 -1.63 -9.41
N ASN A 451 -35.77 -0.36 -9.45
CA ASN A 451 -35.72 0.55 -8.29
C ASN A 451 -34.36 0.61 -7.55
N ILE A 452 -33.26 0.30 -8.22
CA ILE A 452 -31.91 0.26 -7.62
C ILE A 452 -31.52 1.59 -6.97
N PHE A 453 -32.05 2.72 -7.46
CA PHE A 453 -31.86 4.03 -6.84
C PHE A 453 -32.43 4.06 -5.41
N SER A 454 -33.63 3.54 -5.20
CA SER A 454 -34.25 3.46 -3.87
C SER A 454 -33.42 2.57 -2.94
N ILE A 455 -32.93 1.43 -3.45
CA ILE A 455 -32.06 0.51 -2.71
C ILE A 455 -30.75 1.21 -2.30
N CYS A 456 -30.04 1.84 -3.25
CA CYS A 456 -28.79 2.53 -2.98
C CYS A 456 -28.96 3.73 -2.03
N SER A 457 -30.08 4.44 -2.14
CA SER A 457 -30.42 5.56 -1.24
C SER A 457 -30.62 5.10 0.21
N LYS A 458 -31.07 3.87 0.44
CA LYS A 458 -31.12 3.26 1.78
C LYS A 458 -29.76 2.72 2.20
N LEU A 459 -29.06 2.00 1.32
CA LEU A 459 -27.77 1.37 1.60
C LEU A 459 -26.67 2.40 1.93
N ARG A 460 -26.70 3.59 1.34
CA ARG A 460 -25.74 4.66 1.67
C ARG A 460 -25.84 5.17 3.12
N LEU A 461 -26.91 4.85 3.85
CA LEU A 461 -27.07 5.17 5.27
C LEU A 461 -26.33 4.18 6.17
N ILE A 462 -25.90 3.03 5.64
CA ILE A 462 -25.09 2.05 6.38
C ILE A 462 -23.66 2.61 6.51
N LYS A 463 -23.14 2.66 7.73
CA LYS A 463 -21.81 3.22 8.06
C LYS A 463 -20.62 2.38 7.55
N ASP A 464 -20.88 1.28 6.86
CA ASP A 464 -19.84 0.49 6.21
C ASP A 464 -19.27 1.28 5.02
N LYS A 465 -17.96 1.53 5.03
CA LYS A 465 -17.29 2.35 4.01
C LYS A 465 -17.51 1.81 2.60
N THR A 466 -17.43 0.49 2.42
CA THR A 466 -17.53 -0.14 1.10
C THR A 466 -18.97 -0.05 0.58
N ILE A 467 -19.96 -0.33 1.41
CA ILE A 467 -21.37 -0.18 1.02
C ILE A 467 -21.70 1.27 0.69
N HIS A 468 -21.31 2.19 1.57
CA HIS A 468 -21.55 3.62 1.40
C HIS A 468 -20.94 4.15 0.10
N PHE A 469 -19.68 3.83 -0.15
CA PHE A 469 -18.96 4.18 -1.36
C PHE A 469 -19.59 3.56 -2.61
N MET A 470 -19.82 2.24 -2.61
CA MET A 470 -20.34 1.56 -3.80
C MET A 470 -21.77 1.98 -4.14
N SER A 471 -22.59 2.32 -3.14
CA SER A 471 -23.95 2.82 -3.35
C SER A 471 -23.92 4.16 -4.11
N HIS A 472 -23.06 5.10 -3.70
CA HIS A 472 -22.86 6.37 -4.40
C HIS A 472 -22.36 6.17 -5.84
N PHE A 473 -21.39 5.27 -6.02
CA PHE A 473 -20.81 4.98 -7.33
C PHE A 473 -21.81 4.31 -8.28
N LEU A 474 -22.69 3.45 -7.77
CA LEU A 474 -23.74 2.82 -8.56
C LEU A 474 -24.78 3.86 -8.99
N ILE A 475 -25.19 4.76 -8.09
CA ILE A 475 -26.11 5.87 -8.43
C ILE A 475 -25.53 6.73 -9.56
N ILE A 476 -24.27 7.16 -9.44
CA ILE A 476 -23.61 7.96 -10.50
C ILE A 476 -23.53 7.20 -11.82
N MET A 477 -23.18 5.91 -11.75
CA MET A 477 -23.09 5.08 -12.95
C MET A 477 -24.43 5.01 -13.70
N LEU A 478 -25.53 4.97 -12.96
CA LEU A 478 -26.88 4.91 -13.52
C LEU A 478 -27.37 6.27 -14.01
N ASP A 479 -27.05 7.36 -13.32
CA ASP A 479 -27.45 8.72 -13.71
C ASP A 479 -26.30 9.74 -13.64
N LEU A 480 -25.57 9.84 -14.75
CA LEU A 480 -24.46 10.77 -14.92
C LEU A 480 -24.89 12.25 -14.98
N LYS A 481 -26.18 12.56 -15.11
CA LYS A 481 -26.67 13.91 -15.41
C LYS A 481 -27.30 14.64 -14.23
N THR A 482 -27.84 13.93 -13.24
CA THR A 482 -28.68 14.54 -12.17
C THR A 482 -28.08 14.44 -10.77
N PHE A 483 -26.90 13.85 -10.62
CA PHE A 483 -26.35 13.56 -9.31
C PHE A 483 -25.81 14.82 -8.60
N ASN A 484 -26.65 15.45 -7.79
CA ASN A 484 -26.28 16.58 -6.93
C ASN A 484 -26.26 16.23 -5.43
N ASP A 485 -26.86 15.12 -5.04
CA ASP A 485 -27.06 14.72 -3.63
C ASP A 485 -25.95 13.77 -3.14
N VAL A 486 -24.87 14.34 -2.59
CA VAL A 486 -23.79 13.58 -1.92
C VAL A 486 -24.10 13.46 -0.43
N HIS A 487 -24.40 12.24 0.04
CA HIS A 487 -24.59 11.97 1.46
C HIS A 487 -23.23 11.73 2.14
N GLU A 488 -22.98 12.33 3.29
CA GLU A 488 -21.70 12.24 4.04
C GLU A 488 -20.44 12.45 3.15
N PRO A 489 -20.26 13.65 2.56
CA PRO A 489 -19.16 13.94 1.63
C PRO A 489 -17.77 13.69 2.23
N HIS A 490 -17.57 13.89 3.54
CA HIS A 490 -16.32 13.55 4.23
C HIS A 490 -16.02 12.04 4.23
N LEU A 491 -17.01 11.19 4.52
CA LEU A 491 -16.81 9.74 4.50
C LEU A 491 -16.52 9.23 3.09
N LEU A 492 -17.26 9.76 2.10
CA LEU A 492 -17.08 9.40 0.70
C LEU A 492 -15.71 9.85 0.16
N SER A 493 -15.29 11.08 0.43
CA SER A 493 -13.99 11.61 -0.01
C SER A 493 -12.83 10.84 0.63
N LYS A 494 -12.85 10.59 1.94
CA LYS A 494 -11.88 9.74 2.63
C LYS A 494 -11.78 8.35 1.98
N THR A 495 -12.91 7.71 1.71
CA THR A 495 -12.94 6.38 1.09
C THR A 495 -12.42 6.43 -0.35
N CYS A 496 -12.71 7.48 -1.12
CA CYS A 496 -12.13 7.70 -2.44
C CYS A 496 -10.60 7.78 -2.38
N VAL A 497 -10.04 8.56 -1.44
CA VAL A 497 -8.59 8.70 -1.27
C VAL A 497 -7.94 7.36 -0.91
N GLU A 498 -8.53 6.61 0.04
CA GLU A 498 -8.06 5.26 0.41
C GLU A 498 -8.06 4.31 -0.81
N TYR A 499 -9.12 4.31 -1.62
CA TYR A 499 -9.23 3.46 -2.81
C TYR A 499 -8.25 3.85 -3.91
N ILE A 500 -8.04 5.16 -4.16
CA ILE A 500 -7.08 5.61 -5.16
C ILE A 500 -5.65 5.26 -4.73
N ASP A 501 -5.28 5.50 -3.48
CA ASP A 501 -3.94 5.19 -2.97
C ASP A 501 -3.64 3.69 -3.12
N LYS A 502 -4.60 2.83 -2.77
CA LYS A 502 -4.48 1.39 -2.99
C LYS A 502 -4.41 1.03 -4.48
N CYS A 503 -5.23 1.63 -5.34
CA CYS A 503 -5.16 1.40 -6.79
C CYS A 503 -3.80 1.77 -7.37
N VAL A 504 -3.21 2.90 -6.96
CA VAL A 504 -1.91 3.38 -7.48
C VAL A 504 -0.76 2.44 -7.08
N LYS A 505 -0.85 1.80 -5.91
CA LYS A 505 0.12 0.80 -5.45
C LYS A 505 0.00 -0.54 -6.17
N GLU A 506 -1.12 -0.81 -6.82
CA GLU A 506 -1.40 -2.08 -7.50
C GLU A 506 -0.96 -2.07 -8.97
N PRO A 507 -0.27 -3.10 -9.49
CA PRO A 507 0.22 -3.13 -10.88
C PRO A 507 -0.85 -2.97 -11.96
N ARG A 508 -2.10 -3.37 -11.66
CA ARG A 508 -3.26 -3.29 -12.57
C ARG A 508 -4.03 -1.99 -12.46
N LEU A 509 -3.64 -1.11 -11.53
CA LEU A 509 -4.36 0.13 -11.24
C LEU A 509 -5.83 -0.15 -10.92
N SER A 510 -6.06 -1.14 -10.05
CA SER A 510 -7.39 -1.56 -9.62
C SER A 510 -7.37 -2.07 -8.19
N TYR A 511 -8.41 -1.77 -7.43
CA TYR A 511 -8.58 -2.26 -6.05
C TYR A 511 -10.02 -2.76 -5.88
N GLU A 512 -10.18 -3.92 -5.24
CA GLU A 512 -11.49 -4.58 -5.04
C GLU A 512 -12.36 -4.72 -6.31
N GLY A 513 -11.73 -4.87 -7.47
CA GLY A 513 -12.43 -5.00 -8.75
C GLY A 513 -12.79 -3.66 -9.42
N ILE A 514 -12.41 -2.52 -8.84
CA ILE A 514 -12.66 -1.20 -9.42
C ILE A 514 -11.39 -0.72 -10.11
N LYS A 515 -11.49 -0.38 -11.40
CA LYS A 515 -10.36 0.17 -12.17
C LYS A 515 -10.20 1.65 -11.89
N LEU A 516 -8.96 2.11 -11.65
CA LEU A 516 -8.61 3.48 -11.28
C LEU A 516 -9.14 4.52 -12.28
N HIS A 517 -9.03 4.27 -13.59
CA HIS A 517 -9.55 5.19 -14.59
C HIS A 517 -11.08 5.38 -14.52
N ARG A 518 -11.84 4.36 -14.09
CA ARG A 518 -13.29 4.46 -13.89
C ARG A 518 -13.60 5.22 -12.61
N LEU A 519 -12.87 4.89 -11.54
CA LEU A 519 -12.94 5.59 -10.26
C LEU A 519 -12.77 7.10 -10.46
N LEU A 520 -11.68 7.52 -11.09
CA LEU A 520 -11.40 8.93 -11.37
C LEU A 520 -12.46 9.58 -12.26
N LYS A 521 -12.99 8.87 -13.26
CA LYS A 521 -14.06 9.40 -14.11
C LYS A 521 -15.33 9.71 -13.32
N HIS A 522 -15.66 8.91 -12.30
CA HIS A 522 -16.82 9.19 -11.45
C HIS A 522 -16.52 10.28 -10.43
N ILE A 523 -15.29 10.34 -9.91
CA ILE A 523 -14.85 11.46 -9.05
C ILE A 523 -14.89 12.80 -9.81
N GLU A 524 -14.56 12.83 -11.11
CA GLU A 524 -14.74 14.02 -11.96
C GLU A 524 -16.19 14.55 -11.94
N ILE A 525 -17.18 13.67 -11.71
CA ILE A 525 -18.59 14.03 -11.57
C ILE A 525 -18.90 14.48 -10.13
N PHE A 526 -18.43 13.74 -9.12
CA PHE A 526 -18.62 14.10 -7.71
C PHE A 526 -18.03 15.48 -7.37
N VAL A 527 -16.91 15.85 -7.99
CA VAL A 527 -16.23 17.15 -7.80
C VAL A 527 -17.02 18.34 -8.40
N ARG A 528 -18.20 18.10 -8.96
CA ARG A 528 -19.18 19.17 -9.26
C ARG A 528 -19.98 19.58 -8.03
N ASN A 529 -20.04 18.75 -7.00
CA ASN A 529 -20.66 19.06 -5.72
C ASN A 529 -19.63 19.77 -4.82
N ASP A 530 -19.98 20.95 -4.33
CA ASP A 530 -19.05 21.79 -3.55
C ASP A 530 -18.63 21.12 -2.24
N ALA A 531 -19.57 20.51 -1.51
CA ALA A 531 -19.30 19.88 -0.22
C ALA A 531 -18.36 18.66 -0.35
N PHE A 532 -18.54 17.85 -1.40
CA PHE A 532 -17.60 16.76 -1.70
C PHE A 532 -16.22 17.28 -2.09
N THR A 533 -16.18 18.36 -2.89
CA THR A 533 -14.91 18.92 -3.36
C THR A 533 -14.10 19.54 -2.23
N GLU A 534 -14.77 20.27 -1.34
CA GLU A 534 -14.21 20.80 -0.11
C GLU A 534 -13.66 19.65 0.76
N SER A 535 -14.48 18.64 1.03
CA SER A 535 -14.07 17.46 1.81
C SER A 535 -12.82 16.78 1.21
N LEU A 536 -12.80 16.58 -0.11
CA LEU A 536 -11.68 15.95 -0.81
C LEU A 536 -10.41 16.81 -0.79
N ALA A 537 -10.52 18.14 -0.78
CA ALA A 537 -9.39 19.06 -0.68
C ALA A 537 -8.79 19.09 0.75
N GLU A 538 -9.65 18.97 1.77
CA GLU A 538 -9.27 18.94 3.18
C GLU A 538 -8.63 17.61 3.61
N GLU A 539 -8.98 16.49 2.96
CA GLU A 539 -8.38 15.18 3.23
C GLU A 539 -6.85 15.25 3.14
N LYS A 540 -6.17 14.76 4.21
CA LYS A 540 -4.72 14.90 4.42
C LYS A 540 -3.92 14.52 3.17
N GLU A 541 -4.27 13.37 2.59
CA GLU A 541 -3.62 12.74 1.45
C GLU A 541 -4.35 12.97 0.11
N GLY A 542 -5.49 13.65 0.09
CA GLY A 542 -6.36 13.73 -1.10
C GLY A 542 -5.64 14.34 -2.31
N ILE A 543 -5.02 15.51 -2.10
CA ILE A 543 -4.23 16.19 -3.14
C ILE A 543 -2.99 15.37 -3.52
N LEU A 544 -2.29 14.78 -2.55
CA LEU A 544 -1.08 14.02 -2.81
C LEU A 544 -1.37 12.83 -3.72
N VAL A 545 -2.39 12.05 -3.39
CA VAL A 545 -2.80 10.87 -4.16
C VAL A 545 -3.26 11.27 -5.58
N MET A 546 -3.95 12.40 -5.74
CA MET A 546 -4.30 12.93 -7.07
C MET A 546 -3.07 13.36 -7.88
N THR A 547 -2.07 14.01 -7.25
CA THR A 547 -0.82 14.36 -7.94
C THR A 547 -0.04 13.13 -8.37
N LYS A 548 -0.04 12.04 -7.57
CA LYS A 548 0.52 10.75 -7.97
C LYS A 548 -0.19 10.21 -9.23
N CYS A 549 -1.51 10.32 -9.32
CA CYS A 549 -2.27 9.91 -10.52
C CYS A 549 -1.89 10.69 -11.79
N VAL A 550 -1.49 11.97 -11.66
CA VAL A 550 -0.99 12.76 -12.81
C VAL A 550 0.39 12.27 -13.26
N CYS A 551 1.22 11.81 -12.31
CA CYS A 551 2.60 11.40 -12.53
C CYS A 551 2.78 9.92 -12.92
N VAL A 552 1.71 9.12 -13.06
CA VAL A 552 1.79 7.66 -13.32
C VAL A 552 2.53 7.31 -14.62
N ILE A 553 2.69 8.26 -15.55
CA ILE A 553 3.37 8.04 -16.84
C ILE A 553 4.91 8.11 -16.74
N ASN A 554 5.50 8.51 -15.59
CA ASN A 554 6.92 8.87 -15.52
C ASN A 554 7.92 7.72 -15.30
N THR A 555 7.52 6.46 -15.39
CA THR A 555 8.43 5.32 -15.22
C THR A 555 8.31 4.34 -16.40
N GLU A 556 9.35 4.31 -17.23
CA GLU A 556 9.66 3.23 -18.19
C GLU A 556 8.69 3.04 -19.39
N GLU A 557 8.43 4.11 -20.16
CA GLU A 557 7.60 4.07 -21.39
C GLU A 557 8.04 3.06 -22.48
N LYS A 558 9.27 2.57 -22.43
CA LYS A 558 9.87 1.77 -23.51
C LYS A 558 9.31 0.34 -23.63
N HIS A 559 8.72 -0.22 -22.57
CA HIS A 559 8.28 -1.63 -22.55
C HIS A 559 6.76 -1.82 -22.32
N LEU A 560 5.99 -0.74 -22.28
CA LEU A 560 4.54 -0.80 -22.03
C LEU A 560 3.75 -1.04 -23.34
N ASP A 561 2.81 -1.99 -23.30
CA ASP A 561 1.88 -2.25 -24.40
C ASP A 561 1.00 -1.01 -24.71
N ASN A 562 0.47 -0.94 -25.94
CA ASN A 562 -0.33 0.20 -26.40
C ASN A 562 -1.63 0.39 -25.60
N GLN A 563 -2.24 -0.69 -25.10
CA GLN A 563 -3.49 -0.63 -24.35
C GLN A 563 -3.29 -0.02 -22.96
N ARG A 564 -2.19 -0.36 -22.29
CA ARG A 564 -1.79 0.15 -20.99
C ARG A 564 -1.42 1.61 -21.08
N LYS A 565 -0.70 2.03 -22.13
CA LYS A 565 -0.43 3.45 -22.42
C LYS A 565 -1.72 4.28 -22.52
N GLU A 566 -2.73 3.76 -23.20
CA GLU A 566 -4.02 4.43 -23.35
C GLU A 566 -4.77 4.54 -22.01
N ILE A 567 -4.73 3.51 -21.16
CA ILE A 567 -5.32 3.55 -19.81
C ILE A 567 -4.63 4.60 -18.94
N LEU A 568 -3.29 4.66 -18.96
CA LEU A 568 -2.52 5.64 -18.20
C LEU A 568 -2.84 7.08 -18.61
N LYS A 569 -2.99 7.33 -19.92
CA LYS A 569 -3.42 8.63 -20.44
C LYS A 569 -4.79 9.03 -19.90
N ARG A 570 -5.76 8.10 -19.84
CA ARG A 570 -7.09 8.37 -19.27
C ARG A 570 -7.04 8.69 -17.79
N ILE A 571 -6.20 7.97 -17.03
CA ILE A 571 -5.98 8.24 -15.59
C ILE A 571 -5.44 9.66 -15.41
N GLN A 572 -4.39 10.01 -16.16
CA GLN A 572 -3.79 11.35 -16.10
C GLN A 572 -4.81 12.43 -16.49
N GLN A 573 -5.60 12.22 -17.54
CA GLN A 573 -6.63 13.15 -17.99
C GLN A 573 -7.68 13.45 -16.91
N SER A 574 -8.25 12.41 -16.29
CA SER A 574 -9.24 12.58 -15.23
C SER A 574 -8.63 13.20 -13.97
N ALA A 575 -7.41 12.81 -13.59
CA ALA A 575 -6.72 13.37 -12.44
C ALA A 575 -6.45 14.88 -12.60
N VAL A 576 -5.98 15.32 -13.77
CA VAL A 576 -5.78 16.76 -14.05
C VAL A 576 -7.10 17.53 -14.00
N CYS A 577 -8.20 16.94 -14.50
CA CYS A 577 -9.51 17.57 -14.42
C CYS A 577 -10.00 17.74 -12.98
N ILE A 578 -9.78 16.74 -12.13
CA ILE A 578 -10.11 16.80 -10.70
C ILE A 578 -9.25 17.84 -9.99
N ILE A 579 -7.93 17.83 -10.21
CA ILE A 579 -7.01 18.80 -9.58
C ILE A 579 -7.34 20.24 -10.00
N TRP A 580 -7.71 20.46 -11.25
CA TRP A 580 -8.16 21.78 -11.70
C TRP A 580 -9.29 22.31 -10.82
N LYS A 581 -10.30 21.49 -10.52
CA LYS A 581 -11.40 21.88 -9.63
C LYS A 581 -10.93 22.06 -8.19
N LEU A 582 -10.13 21.14 -7.66
CA LEU A 582 -9.57 21.25 -6.30
C LEU A 582 -8.69 22.49 -6.13
N SER A 583 -8.01 22.97 -7.19
CA SER A 583 -7.14 24.15 -7.13
C SER A 583 -7.86 25.47 -6.80
N PHE A 584 -9.19 25.49 -6.86
CA PHE A 584 -9.99 26.63 -6.44
C PHE A 584 -10.33 26.61 -4.94
N TYR A 585 -10.13 25.49 -4.24
CA TYR A 585 -10.51 25.32 -2.83
C TYR A 585 -9.31 25.61 -1.91
N GLY A 586 -9.30 26.84 -1.36
CA GLY A 586 -8.43 27.25 -0.25
C GLY A 586 -6.95 27.44 -0.57
N PRO A 587 -6.23 28.31 0.18
CA PRO A 587 -4.80 28.57 -0.02
C PRO A 587 -3.91 27.39 0.37
N THR A 588 -4.42 26.45 1.16
CA THR A 588 -3.73 25.22 1.58
C THR A 588 -3.50 24.26 0.42
N THR A 589 -4.50 24.12 -0.47
CA THR A 589 -4.43 23.26 -1.66
C THR A 589 -3.36 23.75 -2.62
N SER A 590 -3.38 25.05 -2.94
CA SER A 590 -2.37 25.66 -3.81
C SER A 590 -0.96 25.52 -3.26
N LYS A 591 -0.77 25.65 -1.94
CA LYS A 591 0.53 25.44 -1.29
C LYS A 591 1.03 23.99 -1.47
N LYS A 592 0.15 22.99 -1.24
CA LYS A 592 0.47 21.57 -1.44
C LYS A 592 0.79 21.22 -2.90
N LEU A 593 0.08 21.83 -3.86
CA LEU A 593 0.35 21.64 -5.29
C LEU A 593 1.67 22.28 -5.72
N LYS A 594 1.98 23.50 -5.23
CA LYS A 594 3.24 24.22 -5.51
C LYS A 594 4.47 23.50 -4.96
N SER A 595 4.34 22.78 -3.84
CA SER A 595 5.45 22.07 -3.23
C SER A 595 5.84 20.76 -3.94
N ASN A 596 5.07 20.31 -4.94
CA ASN A 596 5.35 19.07 -5.67
C ASN A 596 5.97 19.36 -7.04
N ASP A 597 7.31 19.39 -7.10
CA ASP A 597 8.05 19.72 -8.33
C ASP A 597 7.76 18.75 -9.49
N LEU A 598 7.63 17.44 -9.20
CA LEU A 598 7.31 16.41 -10.20
C LEU A 598 5.93 16.64 -10.83
N PHE A 599 4.96 17.06 -10.02
CA PHE A 599 3.63 17.41 -10.52
C PHE A 599 3.67 18.63 -11.45
N ILE A 600 4.43 19.67 -11.10
CA ILE A 600 4.59 20.86 -11.95
C ILE A 600 5.27 20.49 -13.26
N GLU A 601 6.34 19.69 -13.23
CA GLU A 601 7.00 19.19 -14.44
C GLU A 601 6.02 18.46 -15.36
N GLN A 602 5.18 17.59 -14.78
CA GLN A 602 4.20 16.84 -15.55
C GLN A 602 3.09 17.71 -16.16
N LEU A 603 2.66 18.77 -15.47
CA LEU A 603 1.74 19.75 -16.03
C LEU A 603 2.34 20.47 -17.23
N LEU A 604 3.63 20.81 -17.20
CA LEU A 604 4.33 21.46 -18.31
C LEU A 604 4.44 20.53 -19.52
N ILE A 605 4.70 19.24 -19.30
CA ILE A 605 4.68 18.24 -20.37
C ILE A 605 3.28 18.15 -20.99
N LEU A 606 2.23 18.18 -20.16
CA LEU A 606 0.84 18.13 -20.61
C LEU A 606 0.41 19.33 -21.48
N LEU A 607 0.95 20.53 -21.23
CA LEU A 607 0.73 21.70 -22.08
C LEU A 607 1.19 21.48 -23.53
N ASN A 608 2.28 20.71 -23.68
CA ASN A 608 2.86 20.38 -24.98
C ASN A 608 2.27 19.09 -25.59
N GLY A 609 1.34 18.41 -24.89
CA GLY A 609 0.74 17.15 -25.32
C GLY A 609 -0.23 17.28 -26.50
N THR A 610 -0.99 16.23 -26.80
CA THR A 610 -1.97 16.23 -27.93
C THR A 610 -3.43 16.43 -27.48
N SER A 611 -3.74 16.24 -26.19
CA SER A 611 -5.12 16.37 -25.66
C SER A 611 -5.49 17.82 -25.36
N GLN A 612 -6.42 18.38 -26.14
CA GLN A 612 -6.88 19.77 -25.95
C GLN A 612 -7.49 20.03 -24.57
N LYS A 613 -8.32 19.11 -24.05
CA LYS A 613 -8.94 19.24 -22.72
C LYS A 613 -7.89 19.23 -21.60
N SER A 614 -6.86 18.40 -21.73
CA SER A 614 -5.76 18.34 -20.77
C SER A 614 -4.91 19.61 -20.77
N LYS A 615 -4.66 20.18 -21.95
CA LYS A 615 -3.95 21.47 -22.07
C LYS A 615 -4.70 22.57 -21.37
N GLN A 616 -6.00 22.71 -21.63
CA GLN A 616 -6.84 23.74 -21.03
C GLN A 616 -6.87 23.61 -19.50
N ASN A 617 -7.04 22.40 -18.98
CA ASN A 617 -7.04 22.18 -17.53
C ASN A 617 -5.65 22.42 -16.91
N ALA A 618 -4.57 21.99 -17.56
CA ALA A 618 -3.21 22.22 -17.08
C ALA A 618 -2.85 23.72 -17.07
N ASP A 619 -3.21 24.43 -18.13
CA ASP A 619 -3.02 25.89 -18.25
C ASP A 619 -3.80 26.64 -17.16
N ALA A 620 -5.06 26.25 -16.93
CA ALA A 620 -5.88 26.84 -15.88
C ALA A 620 -5.32 26.57 -14.46
N ILE A 621 -4.77 25.37 -14.20
CA ILE A 621 -4.09 25.07 -12.93
C ILE A 621 -2.86 25.97 -12.79
N ILE A 622 -2.01 26.05 -13.81
CA ILE A 622 -0.79 26.86 -13.78
C ILE A 622 -1.12 28.34 -13.56
N TRP A 623 -2.12 28.88 -14.26
CA TRP A 623 -2.62 30.23 -14.05
C TRP A 623 -3.12 30.45 -12.61
N ARG A 624 -3.83 29.48 -12.03
CA ARG A 624 -4.29 29.57 -10.64
C ARG A 624 -3.14 29.59 -9.64
N LEU A 625 -2.16 28.72 -9.84
CA LEU A 625 -0.96 28.68 -8.98
C LEU A 625 -0.14 29.97 -9.12
N GLY A 626 -0.05 30.56 -10.31
CA GLY A 626 0.63 31.84 -10.54
C GLY A 626 -0.14 33.07 -10.01
N SER A 627 -1.47 33.10 -10.16
CA SER A 627 -2.31 34.25 -9.80
C SER A 627 -2.46 34.47 -8.29
N GLU A 628 -2.36 33.44 -7.45
CA GLU A 628 -2.37 33.64 -5.98
C GLU A 628 -1.24 34.56 -5.47
N ALA A 629 -0.07 34.55 -6.14
CA ALA A 629 1.01 35.46 -5.81
C ALA A 629 0.66 36.91 -6.22
N ALA A 630 -0.04 37.08 -7.34
CA ALA A 630 -0.52 38.37 -7.83
C ALA A 630 -1.71 38.93 -7.03
N ILE A 631 -2.66 38.08 -6.60
CA ILE A 631 -3.84 38.47 -5.82
C ILE A 631 -3.46 38.89 -4.39
N ARG A 632 -2.51 38.17 -3.74
CA ARG A 632 -1.99 38.60 -2.44
C ARG A 632 -1.28 39.94 -2.53
N TYR A 633 -0.55 40.20 -3.62
CA TYR A 633 0.12 41.48 -3.87
C TYR A 633 -0.89 42.63 -3.99
N GLU A 634 -1.95 42.47 -4.80
CA GLU A 634 -2.99 43.49 -4.95
C GLU A 634 -3.80 43.75 -3.68
N GLN A 635 -4.09 42.73 -2.86
CA GLN A 635 -4.80 42.90 -1.60
C GLN A 635 -3.94 43.64 -0.56
N THR A 636 -2.66 43.27 -0.44
CA THR A 636 -1.72 43.99 0.44
C THR A 636 -1.45 45.42 0.00
N GLU A 637 -1.43 45.70 -1.31
CA GLU A 637 -1.24 47.07 -1.82
C GLU A 637 -2.51 47.92 -1.66
N LYS A 638 -3.72 47.35 -1.81
CA LYS A 638 -4.99 48.06 -1.53
C LYS A 638 -5.18 48.38 -0.05
N GLU A 639 -4.73 47.51 0.86
CA GLU A 639 -4.74 47.75 2.30
C GLU A 639 -3.68 48.78 2.73
N LYS A 640 -2.47 48.71 2.17
CA LYS A 640 -1.42 49.73 2.37
C LYS A 640 -1.79 51.09 1.79
N HIS A 641 -2.48 51.14 0.65
CA HIS A 641 -3.00 52.40 0.10
C HIS A 641 -4.15 52.99 0.93
N LYS A 642 -5.00 52.17 1.56
CA LYS A 642 -6.01 52.65 2.53
C LYS A 642 -5.39 53.16 3.83
N GLN A 643 -4.27 52.58 4.27
CA GLN A 643 -3.57 53.01 5.48
C GLN A 643 -2.65 54.22 5.25
N ARG A 644 -2.09 54.39 4.05
CA ARG A 644 -1.27 55.56 3.66
C ARG A 644 -2.05 56.87 3.50
N PHE A 645 -3.37 56.82 3.37
CA PHE A 645 -4.22 58.03 3.29
C PHE A 645 -4.78 58.50 4.64
N LYS A 646 -4.32 57.96 5.78
CA LYS A 646 -4.89 58.29 7.09
C LYS A 646 -3.92 58.55 8.25
N LYS A 647 -2.61 58.73 8.03
CA LYS A 647 -1.71 59.09 9.14
C LYS A 647 -0.53 59.95 8.70
N ASP A 648 -0.82 61.22 8.42
CA ASP A 648 0.08 62.32 8.78
C ASP A 648 -0.38 62.81 10.15
N THR A 649 0.34 62.43 11.20
CA THR A 649 0.67 63.20 12.41
C THR A 649 1.19 62.27 13.49
N THR A 650 2.46 62.52 13.84
CA THR A 650 3.12 62.41 15.15
C THR A 650 3.26 61.05 15.87
N ASP A 651 4.52 60.90 16.26
CA ASP A 651 5.12 60.24 17.41
C ASP A 651 5.45 58.74 17.38
N GLU A 652 6.78 58.58 17.43
CA GLU A 652 7.61 57.50 17.92
C GLU A 652 6.93 56.59 18.94
N ASP A 653 6.90 55.30 18.64
CA ASP A 653 7.12 54.28 19.66
C ASP A 653 7.79 53.06 19.03
N GLN A 654 8.87 52.67 19.69
CA GLN A 654 9.87 51.71 19.28
C GLN A 654 9.32 50.28 19.29
N LEU A 655 9.62 49.52 18.24
CA LEU A 655 9.55 48.06 18.26
C LEU A 655 10.94 47.53 17.90
N ASN A 656 11.65 47.12 18.95
CA ASN A 656 12.93 46.43 18.92
C ASN A 656 12.86 45.19 18.01
N LEU A 657 13.40 45.32 16.81
CA LEU A 657 13.92 44.20 16.04
C LEU A 657 15.42 44.18 16.29
N THR A 658 15.88 43.11 16.93
CA THR A 658 17.26 42.88 17.30
C THR A 658 18.21 43.11 16.14
N ASP A 659 19.10 44.07 16.32
CA ASP A 659 20.29 44.34 15.52
C ASP A 659 21.17 43.09 15.47
N GLU A 660 21.12 42.37 14.36
CA GLU A 660 22.18 41.49 13.87
C GLU A 660 21.95 41.26 12.36
N TRP A 661 22.06 42.32 11.58
CA TRP A 661 22.13 42.26 10.11
C TRP A 661 23.56 42.58 9.70
N ASP A 662 24.33 41.53 9.56
CA ASP A 662 25.73 41.49 9.11
C ASP A 662 25.99 42.45 7.92
N GLU A 663 27.10 43.21 7.96
CA GLU A 663 27.52 44.16 6.91
C GLU A 663 28.01 43.48 5.61
N THR A 664 28.00 42.14 5.57
CA THR A 664 28.43 41.33 4.43
C THR A 664 27.23 40.92 3.57
N ILE A 665 27.28 41.21 2.26
CA ILE A 665 26.20 40.79 1.34
C ILE A 665 26.37 39.27 1.10
N PRO A 666 25.34 38.45 1.31
CA PRO A 666 25.49 36.99 1.28
C PRO A 666 25.46 36.38 -0.12
N TYR A 667 25.57 37.17 -1.20
CA TYR A 667 25.39 36.69 -2.59
C TYR A 667 26.50 37.17 -3.54
N ASP A 668 26.89 36.28 -4.46
CA ASP A 668 27.91 36.47 -5.48
C ASP A 668 27.33 36.83 -6.86
N VAL A 669 26.10 36.42 -7.16
CA VAL A 669 25.41 36.63 -8.45
C VAL A 669 23.92 36.86 -8.21
N LEU A 670 23.31 37.78 -8.96
CA LEU A 670 21.87 38.02 -8.94
C LEU A 670 21.23 37.62 -10.28
N ILE A 671 20.11 36.88 -10.24
CA ILE A 671 19.36 36.52 -11.46
C ILE A 671 18.09 37.37 -11.56
N SER A 672 18.00 38.18 -12.62
CA SER A 672 16.80 38.93 -12.99
C SER A 672 16.08 38.22 -14.14
N TYR A 673 14.81 37.86 -13.93
CA TYR A 673 13.96 37.21 -14.93
C TYR A 673 12.50 37.71 -14.81
N SER A 674 11.69 37.48 -15.84
CA SER A 674 10.26 37.81 -15.81
C SER A 674 9.48 36.73 -15.06
N ASN A 675 8.42 37.09 -14.32
CA ASN A 675 7.58 36.13 -13.58
C ASN A 675 6.70 35.22 -14.47
N ILE A 676 7.06 35.07 -15.74
CA ILE A 676 6.45 34.15 -16.68
C ILE A 676 7.16 32.80 -16.62
N ILE A 677 6.36 31.73 -16.62
CA ILE A 677 6.78 30.36 -16.28
C ILE A 677 8.00 29.87 -17.07
N ASN A 678 8.10 30.17 -18.37
CA ASN A 678 9.25 29.74 -19.18
C ASN A 678 10.57 30.36 -18.72
N ASP A 679 10.55 31.64 -18.37
CA ASP A 679 11.72 32.36 -17.85
C ASP A 679 12.09 31.84 -16.45
N VAL A 680 11.09 31.57 -15.61
CA VAL A 680 11.25 31.00 -14.26
C VAL A 680 11.91 29.61 -14.31
N ILE A 681 11.49 28.74 -15.24
CA ILE A 681 12.03 27.37 -15.36
C ILE A 681 13.52 27.42 -15.75
N LEU A 682 13.87 28.22 -16.76
CA LEU A 682 15.26 28.34 -17.19
C LEU A 682 16.11 29.07 -16.15
N ALA A 683 15.60 30.12 -15.52
CA ALA A 683 16.26 30.80 -14.39
C ALA A 683 16.52 29.84 -13.23
N ASN A 684 15.57 28.95 -12.89
CA ASN A 684 15.75 27.93 -11.86
C ASN A 684 16.80 26.89 -12.23
N LYS A 685 16.88 26.48 -13.51
CA LYS A 685 17.94 25.58 -13.98
C LYS A 685 19.31 26.25 -13.83
N ILE A 686 19.42 27.54 -14.17
CA ILE A 686 20.66 28.32 -13.99
C ILE A 686 21.00 28.44 -12.51
N TYR A 687 20.02 28.78 -11.67
CA TYR A 687 20.16 28.88 -10.22
C TYR A 687 20.73 27.60 -9.61
N ASN A 688 20.09 26.45 -9.86
CA ASN A 688 20.51 25.17 -9.30
C ASN A 688 21.96 24.82 -9.71
N ARG A 689 22.34 25.17 -10.95
CA ARG A 689 23.68 24.89 -11.46
C ARG A 689 24.75 25.81 -10.89
N LEU A 690 24.48 27.10 -10.77
CA LEU A 690 25.37 28.06 -10.09
C LEU A 690 25.55 27.67 -8.62
N SER A 691 24.46 27.35 -7.92
CA SER A 691 24.52 26.88 -6.53
C SER A 691 25.32 25.58 -6.39
N SER A 692 25.18 24.62 -7.31
CA SER A 692 25.97 23.37 -7.31
C SER A 692 27.48 23.59 -7.53
N LYS A 693 27.87 24.73 -8.11
CA LYS A 693 29.27 25.15 -8.26
C LYS A 693 29.79 26.01 -7.11
N GLY A 694 28.99 26.20 -6.05
CA GLY A 694 29.38 26.95 -4.85
C GLY A 694 29.16 28.47 -4.93
N TYR A 695 28.50 28.99 -5.97
CA TYR A 695 28.11 30.40 -6.00
C TYR A 695 26.92 30.65 -5.07
N ARG A 696 26.96 31.74 -4.30
CA ARG A 696 25.81 32.20 -3.52
C ARG A 696 24.91 33.02 -4.44
N VAL A 697 23.84 32.42 -4.94
CA VAL A 697 22.97 33.04 -5.95
C VAL A 697 21.73 33.64 -5.29
N TYR A 698 21.42 34.89 -5.63
CA TYR A 698 20.12 35.48 -5.31
C TYR A 698 19.13 35.26 -6.47
N SER A 699 17.98 34.69 -6.14
CA SER A 699 16.82 34.53 -7.01
C SER A 699 15.56 34.74 -6.17
N GLU A 700 14.48 35.27 -6.77
CA GLU A 700 13.22 35.67 -6.12
C GLU A 700 12.49 34.55 -5.32
N LYS A 701 13.02 33.33 -5.31
CA LYS A 701 12.64 32.23 -4.39
C LYS A 701 12.84 32.57 -2.90
N GLN A 702 13.66 33.57 -2.53
CA GLN A 702 14.05 33.85 -1.14
C GLN A 702 13.30 35.00 -0.42
N GLY A 703 12.26 35.60 -1.00
CA GLY A 703 11.31 36.45 -0.25
C GLY A 703 11.30 37.95 -0.60
N LYS A 704 10.35 38.66 0.03
CA LYS A 704 10.03 40.10 -0.10
C LYS A 704 11.32 40.94 0.08
N HIS A 705 11.42 42.14 -0.52
CA HIS A 705 12.59 43.07 -0.53
C HIS A 705 13.47 43.06 -1.81
N ARG A 706 12.85 42.98 -2.99
CA ARG A 706 13.51 42.96 -4.32
C ARG A 706 14.34 44.22 -4.63
N LEU A 707 13.87 45.41 -4.28
CA LEU A 707 14.57 46.68 -4.62
C LEU A 707 15.75 46.96 -3.69
N GLU A 708 15.57 46.87 -2.37
CA GLU A 708 16.62 47.15 -1.36
C GLU A 708 17.84 46.21 -1.50
N LEU A 709 17.61 44.95 -1.89
CA LEU A 709 18.70 43.99 -2.15
C LEU A 709 19.41 44.26 -3.47
N ILE A 710 18.70 44.74 -4.49
CA ILE A 710 19.30 45.17 -5.76
C ILE A 710 20.13 46.43 -5.53
N GLU A 711 19.63 47.40 -4.76
CA GLU A 711 20.38 48.60 -4.37
C GLU A 711 21.71 48.24 -3.66
N LYS A 712 21.68 47.27 -2.75
CA LYS A 712 22.90 46.77 -2.08
C LYS A 712 23.82 45.96 -3.01
N ALA A 713 23.28 45.09 -3.86
CA ALA A 713 24.08 44.30 -4.80
C ALA A 713 24.78 45.19 -5.84
N VAL A 714 24.06 46.23 -6.27
CA VAL A 714 24.53 47.20 -7.26
C VAL A 714 25.55 48.17 -6.66
N SER A 715 25.40 48.59 -5.39
CA SER A 715 26.41 49.40 -4.72
C SER A 715 27.75 48.67 -4.52
N LYS A 716 27.73 47.33 -4.42
CA LYS A 716 28.94 46.47 -4.37
C LYS A 716 29.31 45.84 -5.73
N LYS A 717 28.78 46.37 -6.84
CA LYS A 717 29.10 45.97 -8.24
C LYS A 717 29.00 44.47 -8.55
N LYS A 718 28.09 43.73 -7.92
CA LYS A 718 27.93 42.28 -8.19
C LYS A 718 27.29 42.03 -9.56
N PRO A 719 27.66 40.95 -10.27
CA PRO A 719 27.12 40.65 -11.59
C PRO A 719 25.64 40.29 -11.54
N ILE A 720 24.89 40.85 -12.48
CA ILE A 720 23.45 40.62 -12.66
C ILE A 720 23.22 39.86 -13.97
N LEU A 721 22.63 38.68 -13.86
CA LEU A 721 22.23 37.84 -14.97
C LEU A 721 20.84 38.29 -15.46
N ALA A 722 20.77 38.87 -16.66
CA ALA A 722 19.53 39.32 -17.27
C ALA A 722 18.96 38.23 -18.20
N CYS A 723 17.92 37.52 -17.76
CA CYS A 723 17.25 36.49 -18.53
C CYS A 723 16.31 37.10 -19.58
N LEU A 724 16.81 37.31 -20.78
CA LEU A 724 16.16 38.00 -21.89
C LEU A 724 15.08 37.15 -22.56
N SER A 725 13.89 37.74 -22.62
CA SER A 725 12.70 37.26 -23.34
C SER A 725 11.82 38.44 -23.76
N SER A 726 10.81 38.18 -24.59
CA SER A 726 9.75 39.13 -24.93
C SER A 726 9.01 39.64 -23.68
N THR A 727 8.83 38.75 -22.71
CA THR A 727 8.16 39.00 -21.43
C THR A 727 9.04 39.74 -20.44
N TYR A 728 10.35 39.53 -20.49
CA TYR A 728 11.33 40.33 -19.76
C TYR A 728 11.33 41.78 -20.24
N ARG A 729 11.31 41.98 -21.57
CA ARG A 729 11.24 43.32 -22.17
C ARG A 729 9.94 44.07 -21.80
N ALA A 730 8.82 43.35 -21.68
CA ALA A 730 7.55 43.96 -21.32
C ALA A 730 7.41 44.26 -19.81
N SER A 731 8.29 43.70 -18.96
CA SER A 731 8.23 43.85 -17.51
C SER A 731 8.81 45.19 -17.06
N LYS A 732 7.95 46.06 -16.52
CA LYS A 732 8.39 47.34 -15.90
C LYS A 732 9.32 47.13 -14.72
N ILE A 733 9.18 46.00 -14.01
CA ILE A 733 10.04 45.65 -12.88
C ILE A 733 11.44 45.30 -13.39
N CYS A 734 11.55 44.37 -14.35
CA CYS A 734 12.84 43.98 -14.91
C CYS A 734 13.55 45.16 -15.59
N MET A 735 12.78 46.05 -16.22
CA MET A 735 13.29 47.31 -16.77
C MET A 735 13.93 48.19 -15.70
N ALA A 736 13.23 48.46 -14.59
CA ALA A 736 13.76 49.25 -13.49
C ALA A 736 15.02 48.62 -12.87
N GLU A 737 15.08 47.29 -12.72
CA GLU A 737 16.26 46.60 -12.18
C GLU A 737 17.50 46.78 -13.04
N ILE A 738 17.35 46.59 -14.35
CA ILE A 738 18.46 46.63 -15.30
C ILE A 738 18.89 48.06 -15.58
N GLU A 739 17.96 49.02 -15.63
CA GLU A 739 18.28 50.44 -15.70
C GLU A 739 19.04 50.90 -14.45
N TYR A 740 18.60 50.45 -13.26
CA TYR A 740 19.28 50.76 -12.01
C TYR A 740 20.69 50.16 -11.97
N ALA A 741 20.86 48.89 -12.35
CA ALA A 741 22.15 48.24 -12.47
C ALA A 741 23.10 48.95 -13.46
N ASN A 742 22.56 49.37 -14.61
CA ASN A 742 23.32 50.07 -15.65
C ASN A 742 23.76 51.47 -15.20
N THR A 743 22.89 52.21 -14.52
CA THR A 743 23.19 53.56 -14.00
C THR A 743 24.33 53.54 -12.98
N HIS A 744 24.45 52.45 -12.23
CA HIS A 744 25.47 52.27 -11.18
C HIS A 744 26.64 51.38 -11.62
N SER A 745 26.81 51.16 -12.93
CA SER A 745 27.94 50.41 -13.51
C SER A 745 28.13 48.99 -12.97
N SER A 746 27.04 48.30 -12.59
CA SER A 746 27.11 46.88 -12.22
C SER A 746 27.23 45.99 -13.47
N PRO A 747 28.03 44.91 -13.43
CA PRO A 747 28.20 44.05 -14.60
C PRO A 747 26.90 43.31 -14.97
N ILE A 748 26.30 43.66 -16.11
CA ILE A 748 25.14 42.96 -16.66
C ILE A 748 25.61 41.85 -17.61
N ILE A 749 25.17 40.61 -17.36
CA ILE A 749 25.41 39.43 -18.19
C ILE A 749 24.09 39.03 -18.88
N PRO A 750 23.93 39.30 -20.18
CA PRO A 750 22.70 38.97 -20.91
C PRO A 750 22.61 37.48 -21.27
N VAL A 751 21.48 36.85 -20.95
CA VAL A 751 21.22 35.43 -21.22
C VAL A 751 19.89 35.26 -21.93
N LEU A 752 19.86 34.60 -23.08
CA LEU A 752 18.63 34.31 -23.80
C LEU A 752 17.90 33.12 -23.16
N VAL A 753 16.64 33.34 -22.76
CA VAL A 753 15.76 32.28 -22.22
C VAL A 753 14.53 32.02 -23.10
N GLU A 754 14.32 32.81 -24.15
CA GLU A 754 13.28 32.59 -25.17
C GLU A 754 13.88 32.34 -26.56
N ALA A 755 13.54 31.20 -27.16
CA ALA A 755 14.12 30.78 -28.43
C ALA A 755 13.76 31.76 -29.56
N LYS A 756 14.76 32.14 -30.38
CA LYS A 756 14.63 33.09 -31.49
C LYS A 756 14.28 34.52 -31.06
N TYR A 757 14.29 34.84 -29.77
CA TYR A 757 14.11 36.21 -29.31
C TYR A 757 15.28 37.09 -29.80
N LYS A 758 14.95 38.25 -30.36
CA LYS A 758 15.94 39.27 -30.76
C LYS A 758 15.79 40.47 -29.85
N MET A 759 16.90 40.84 -29.20
CA MET A 759 16.97 42.02 -28.35
C MET A 759 16.61 43.28 -29.15
N GLN A 760 15.64 44.05 -28.65
CA GLN A 760 15.05 45.20 -29.33
C GLN A 760 14.56 46.24 -28.30
N GLY A 761 14.38 47.50 -28.73
CA GLY A 761 13.87 48.58 -27.87
C GLY A 761 14.82 48.98 -26.74
N TRP A 762 14.27 49.35 -25.57
CA TRP A 762 15.04 49.80 -24.40
C TRP A 762 16.12 48.80 -23.98
N LEU A 763 15.81 47.51 -24.04
CA LEU A 763 16.71 46.43 -23.64
C LEU A 763 18.02 46.42 -24.46
N LYS A 764 17.95 46.74 -25.76
CA LYS A 764 19.13 46.87 -26.64
C LYS A 764 20.02 48.05 -26.26
N HIS A 765 19.42 49.14 -25.78
CA HIS A 765 20.13 50.35 -25.39
C HIS A 765 20.82 50.17 -24.04
N VAL A 766 20.16 49.52 -23.08
CA VAL A 766 20.70 49.32 -21.72
C VAL A 766 21.79 48.25 -21.67
N ILE A 767 21.70 47.18 -22.46
CA ILE A 767 22.70 46.08 -22.45
C ILE A 767 23.98 46.44 -23.24
N GLY A 768 23.98 47.53 -24.03
CA GLY A 768 25.20 48.12 -24.57
C GLY A 768 25.98 47.23 -25.55
N GLY A 769 25.29 46.62 -26.53
CA GLY A 769 25.96 45.86 -27.60
C GLY A 769 26.54 44.49 -27.21
N LYS A 770 26.40 44.06 -25.94
CA LYS A 770 26.79 42.71 -25.49
C LYS A 770 25.96 41.63 -26.19
N ASN A 771 26.62 40.59 -26.68
CA ASN A 771 25.95 39.44 -27.27
C ASN A 771 25.36 38.55 -26.17
N PRO A 772 24.05 38.22 -26.21
CA PRO A 772 23.45 37.34 -25.22
C PRO A 772 23.94 35.90 -25.38
N ILE A 773 24.16 35.23 -24.25
CA ILE A 773 24.46 33.79 -24.20
C ILE A 773 23.15 33.02 -24.41
N ASP A 774 23.08 32.18 -25.44
CA ASP A 774 21.82 31.52 -25.83
C ASP A 774 21.64 30.17 -25.13
N LEU A 775 20.88 30.16 -24.01
CA LEU A 775 20.57 28.94 -23.27
C LEU A 775 19.36 28.18 -23.81
N THR A 776 18.80 28.59 -24.95
CA THR A 776 17.63 27.94 -25.56
C THR A 776 18.00 26.85 -26.56
N GLN A 777 19.30 26.69 -26.84
CA GLN A 777 19.83 25.70 -27.78
C GLN A 777 19.93 24.28 -27.17
N LYS A 778 20.10 23.27 -28.04
CA LYS A 778 20.11 21.84 -27.66
C LYS A 778 21.18 21.48 -26.61
N ASN A 779 22.27 22.24 -26.50
CA ASN A 779 23.39 21.98 -25.59
C ASN A 779 23.44 22.98 -24.42
N PHE A 780 22.40 22.98 -23.57
CA PHE A 780 22.28 23.87 -22.39
C PHE A 780 23.54 23.88 -21.50
N ASN A 781 24.17 22.73 -21.27
CA ASN A 781 25.34 22.64 -20.38
C ASN A 781 26.59 23.33 -20.95
N GLU A 782 26.79 23.28 -22.26
CA GLU A 782 27.96 23.91 -22.92
C GLU A 782 27.83 25.43 -22.93
N GLU A 783 26.63 25.95 -23.23
CA GLU A 783 26.35 27.38 -23.21
C GLU A 783 26.37 27.95 -21.79
N LEU A 784 25.98 27.17 -20.79
CA LEU A 784 26.08 27.57 -19.38
C LEU A 784 27.54 27.73 -18.91
N LEU A 785 28.51 27.03 -19.54
CA LEU A 785 29.92 27.26 -19.22
C LEU A 785 30.35 28.69 -19.52
N LYS A 786 29.85 29.27 -20.63
CA LYS A 786 30.12 30.67 -20.99
C LYS A 786 29.57 31.64 -19.94
N VAL A 787 28.47 31.29 -19.28
CA VAL A 787 27.91 32.09 -18.17
C VAL A 787 28.87 32.09 -16.98
N PHE A 788 29.48 30.95 -16.65
CA PHE A 788 30.49 30.90 -15.58
C PHE A 788 31.74 31.70 -15.94
N ASP A 789 32.22 31.59 -17.19
CA ASP A 789 33.39 32.35 -17.66
C ASP A 789 33.17 33.86 -17.56
N GLU A 790 31.98 34.35 -17.92
CA GLU A 790 31.63 35.76 -17.78
C GLU A 790 31.52 36.20 -16.31
N ILE A 791 30.96 35.37 -15.42
CA ILE A 791 30.92 35.68 -13.98
C ILE A 791 32.35 35.79 -13.41
N GLU A 792 33.26 34.88 -13.77
CA GLU A 792 34.65 34.94 -13.29
C GLU A 792 35.43 36.14 -13.85
N LYS A 793 35.22 36.51 -15.13
CA LYS A 793 35.78 37.75 -15.70
C LYS A 793 35.35 38.98 -14.91
N THR A 794 34.09 39.03 -14.48
CA THR A 794 33.59 40.17 -13.68
C THR A 794 34.20 40.25 -12.29
N LYS A 795 34.62 39.12 -11.70
CA LYS A 795 35.33 39.11 -10.41
C LYS A 795 36.80 39.52 -10.52
N SER A 796 37.44 39.35 -11.68
CA SER A 796 38.84 39.73 -11.90
C SER A 796 39.07 41.22 -12.18
N LEU A 797 38.01 42.03 -12.22
CA LEU A 797 38.01 43.47 -12.47
C LEU A 797 37.81 44.30 -11.19
N ASP A 798 37.48 43.65 -10.07
CA ASP A 798 37.50 44.18 -8.70
C ASP A 798 38.84 43.82 -8.04
#